data_AF-A0A349E526-F1
#
_entry.id   AF-A0A349E526-F1
#
_cell.length_a   1.000
_cell.length_b   1.000
_cell.length_c   1.000
_cell.angle_alpha   90.00
_cell.angle_beta   90.00
_cell.angle_gamma   90.00
#
_symmetry.space_group_name_H-M   'P 1'
#
loop_
_entity.id
_entity.type
_entity.pdbx_description
1 polymer ?
#
loop_
_entity_poly.entity_id
_entity_poly.type
_entity_poly.pdbx_seq_one_letter_code
_entity_poly.pdbx_strand_id
1 'polypeptide(L)'
;MKPFLVCIACSLFALRASGQISFAQQQKFNQYIEFNDRIATASLDIIRCLSSYYQRTQKYKASPRTYSYSRIKAPTCSWSQAKVKSQYQKALNGGIPSLNTEVQALWSLLKQLNTQEKDLKAYCAAKTYTQDNFAHSDQVMAVIQKILDQLQVQSIKFQQKVIDLAKLRYNAPNPYQKLARGMAQVLDVESKLATQVKLSLHTSYPANPSEVLLMQNIKQLNDLLLKLIGQNKQSVQGIAWEAYVNFVREVEKLLDSRRRQWDVSTNSDKKSSYHNRLFASHDLLINSYNRFVKHSQRAQVYLLNYSRTALRFTLKKAGNSLSFPNLLKFQDHAIPDLSLMKHSQPMEHQAMDVLNDYVVCINKCIIKNDRLIQTLTQYHSRIQQIEQAKKDSVNPNKRQLDYPTYFSHDYFYPKSSFYSVLNQRYVLPMPYQTLLNAQIRQIEDIVKEITGLGYQLDTYLKNKSYVSDNFAQSKKILARYQYLYRIFDKKRHMLATNIQKIHRAYPPDKKTVFVSASKQHLLKALALGKPIIDATRKFLKKDFKTLLNEHLADSLVHAFTSSQVPETQKNYTLRETMRLITSFVQAAESITKAKGKYRISHHTIQDVYDKYNALIKRYNNVIRMAKYPLLKKVRYPKVLSFERTEYTPCDCGDGTETIDMTSMEGFAYNNFVLLLDLSESMEEELPTLKNALKYLVNIMRPEDKITIVGFTSQASLMLRPTSAKKKVQIIQAINTLKTSGKTNGEAGIRMAYEWIGNYYKSSRNNKIILATDGIFSISQPTYDMIQKKAGEEVSLSVFSFANQLKAYEKLKKLVTLGRGSYEVVSAGNITYKMVREAQSKKMAKQKRRRKQKNAIPHVNKRPCDCNSTKINKIKPPVSKKTTTYQGGVNMTSMQGFAPNNLMLLLDVSGSMRDKNKLPLLKQSFKYLVNIMRPEDEVSIVVYAGDAAIVLEPTSATNQEQINTVIDQLRSSGKTNVKAGFKLAYKWMNKNYKENGNNRIILATDGEFPINNYIYKLVEKRAEKGIYLSVFSFGNSDKKYQSLQQLVEKGKGNYEHIDPNNANYKLVKEAQSTRVK
;
A
#
# COMPACT_ATOMS: atom_id res chain seq x y z
N MET A 1 48.85 95.97 -11.75
CA MET A 1 48.73 94.72 -10.95
C MET A 1 47.70 93.81 -11.61
N LYS A 2 48.08 92.55 -11.85
CA LYS A 2 47.28 91.41 -12.37
C LYS A 2 46.35 90.82 -11.26
N PRO A 3 45.43 89.84 -11.48
CA PRO A 3 44.52 89.58 -12.63
C PRO A 3 43.19 88.77 -12.33
N PHE A 4 42.45 88.36 -13.39
CA PHE A 4 41.67 87.09 -13.64
C PHE A 4 40.49 86.62 -12.74
N LEU A 5 39.27 86.40 -13.32
CA LEU A 5 38.66 85.08 -13.69
C LEU A 5 37.14 85.11 -14.03
N VAL A 6 36.83 84.85 -15.32
CA VAL A 6 35.91 83.85 -15.91
C VAL A 6 34.41 83.75 -15.51
N CYS A 7 33.59 83.89 -16.56
CA CYS A 7 32.20 83.49 -16.77
C CYS A 7 31.80 82.07 -16.28
N ILE A 8 30.56 81.93 -15.78
CA ILE A 8 29.44 81.21 -16.42
C ILE A 8 28.26 81.26 -15.43
N ALA A 9 27.36 82.22 -15.66
CA ALA A 9 26.00 82.19 -15.15
C ALA A 9 25.13 81.63 -16.29
N CYS A 10 24.73 80.37 -16.21
CA CYS A 10 23.55 79.84 -16.89
C CYS A 10 23.26 78.41 -16.40
N SER A 11 22.00 78.16 -16.05
CA SER A 11 21.39 76.89 -15.62
C SER A 11 21.55 76.46 -14.15
N LEU A 12 21.13 77.35 -13.24
CA LEU A 12 20.50 76.98 -11.96
C LEU A 12 19.13 76.31 -12.24
N PHE A 13 19.16 75.05 -12.65
CA PHE A 13 18.02 74.13 -12.56
C PHE A 13 18.47 72.87 -11.80
N ALA A 14 18.87 73.05 -10.54
CA ALA A 14 19.05 71.92 -9.63
C ALA A 14 17.69 71.62 -8.98
N LEU A 15 16.91 70.82 -9.69
CA LEU A 15 15.65 70.22 -9.24
C LEU A 15 15.77 69.67 -7.82
N ARG A 16 14.73 69.99 -7.06
CA ARG A 16 14.38 69.49 -5.73
C ARG A 16 14.78 68.02 -5.50
N ALA A 17 15.30 67.80 -4.29
CA ALA A 17 15.57 66.51 -3.69
C ALA A 17 14.43 65.50 -3.88
N SER A 18 14.64 64.51 -4.73
CA SER A 18 14.01 63.20 -4.62
C SER A 18 15.13 62.16 -4.61
N GLY A 19 15.36 61.50 -3.47
CA GLY A 19 16.48 60.58 -3.24
C GLY A 19 16.43 59.26 -4.03
N GLN A 20 16.28 59.32 -5.35
CA GLN A 20 16.38 58.21 -6.30
C GLN A 20 17.37 58.55 -7.41
N ILE A 21 17.98 57.52 -8.02
CA ILE A 21 18.72 57.72 -9.27
C ILE A 21 17.77 58.18 -10.37
N SER A 22 18.20 59.15 -11.19
CA SER A 22 17.43 59.59 -12.36
C SER A 22 17.32 58.49 -13.42
N PHE A 23 16.33 58.60 -14.32
CA PHE A 23 16.20 57.69 -15.46
C PHE A 23 17.50 57.56 -16.27
N ALA A 24 18.18 58.68 -16.55
CA ALA A 24 19.44 58.69 -17.27
C ALA A 24 20.56 57.93 -16.52
N GLN A 25 20.65 58.11 -15.20
CA GLN A 25 21.61 57.37 -14.37
C GLN A 25 21.28 55.87 -14.31
N GLN A 26 19.99 55.51 -14.19
CA GLN A 26 19.53 54.12 -14.23
C GLN A 26 19.88 53.46 -15.56
N GLN A 27 19.67 54.14 -16.69
CA GLN A 27 20.06 53.62 -18.00
C GLN A 27 21.56 53.35 -18.09
N LYS A 28 22.41 54.28 -17.63
CA LYS A 28 23.87 54.10 -17.59
C LYS A 28 24.26 52.87 -16.76
N PHE A 29 23.74 52.73 -15.53
CA PHE A 29 24.02 51.56 -14.71
C PHE A 29 23.50 50.25 -15.33
N ASN A 30 22.32 50.27 -15.94
CA ASN A 30 21.75 49.09 -16.58
C ASN A 30 22.53 48.67 -17.84
N GLN A 31 23.21 49.57 -18.54
CA GLN A 31 24.13 49.19 -19.64
C GLN A 31 25.29 48.32 -19.13
N TYR A 32 25.86 48.63 -17.96
CA TYR A 32 26.87 47.80 -17.32
C TYR A 32 26.31 46.42 -16.91
N ILE A 33 25.11 46.38 -16.33
CA ILE A 33 24.44 45.12 -15.96
C ILE A 33 24.13 44.27 -17.20
N GLU A 34 23.64 44.88 -18.28
CA GLU A 34 23.35 44.19 -19.54
C GLU A 34 24.60 43.62 -20.19
N PHE A 35 25.73 44.35 -20.15
CA PHE A 35 27.01 43.81 -20.58
C PHE A 35 27.40 42.58 -19.75
N ASN A 36 27.31 42.66 -18.41
CA ASN A 36 27.61 41.51 -17.55
C ASN A 36 26.70 40.30 -17.83
N ASP A 37 25.41 40.55 -18.07
CA ASP A 37 24.44 39.50 -18.42
C ASP A 37 24.77 38.82 -19.76
N ARG A 38 25.29 39.58 -20.73
CA ARG A 38 25.80 39.03 -22.00
C ARG A 38 27.07 38.22 -21.80
N ILE A 39 27.98 38.64 -20.92
CA ILE A 39 29.16 37.84 -20.54
C ILE A 39 28.73 36.50 -19.94
N ALA A 40 27.79 36.52 -19.00
CA ALA A 40 27.26 35.30 -18.38
C ALA A 40 26.60 34.37 -19.41
N THR A 41 25.83 34.92 -20.35
CA THR A 41 25.19 34.15 -21.42
C THR A 41 26.22 33.51 -22.36
N ALA A 42 27.23 34.28 -22.79
CA ALA A 42 28.32 33.78 -23.63
C ALA A 42 29.11 32.66 -22.93
N SER A 43 29.37 32.78 -21.62
CA SER A 43 30.04 31.74 -20.85
C SER A 43 29.31 30.40 -20.92
N LEU A 44 27.98 30.40 -20.79
CA LEU A 44 27.16 29.19 -20.83
C LEU A 44 27.13 28.57 -22.24
N ASP A 45 27.01 29.39 -23.29
CA ASP A 45 27.00 28.93 -24.68
C ASP A 45 28.34 28.27 -25.06
N ILE A 46 29.46 28.86 -24.62
CA ILE A 46 30.79 28.29 -24.79
C ILE A 46 30.89 26.93 -24.05
N ILE A 47 30.46 26.85 -22.79
CA ILE A 47 30.51 25.59 -22.03
C ILE A 47 29.69 24.49 -22.71
N ARG A 48 28.48 24.80 -23.18
CA ARG A 48 27.62 23.82 -23.88
C ARG A 48 28.27 23.31 -25.18
N CYS A 49 28.83 24.22 -25.95
CA CYS A 49 29.58 23.89 -27.16
C CYS A 49 30.77 22.96 -26.87
N LEU A 50 31.61 23.33 -25.90
CA LEU A 50 32.79 22.56 -25.52
C LEU A 50 32.45 21.20 -24.92
N SER A 51 31.32 21.08 -24.22
CA SER A 51 30.86 19.80 -23.69
C SER A 51 30.63 18.76 -24.78
N SER A 52 29.99 19.17 -25.88
CA SER A 52 29.74 18.32 -27.04
C SER A 52 31.05 17.84 -27.68
N TYR A 53 32.03 18.74 -27.82
CA TYR A 53 33.37 18.40 -28.31
C TYR A 53 34.08 17.42 -27.38
N TYR A 54 34.19 17.77 -26.09
CA TYR A 54 34.89 16.97 -25.09
C TYR A 54 34.32 15.55 -24.98
N GLN A 55 33.00 15.38 -24.99
CA GLN A 55 32.38 14.05 -24.97
C GLN A 55 32.77 13.19 -26.18
N ARG A 56 32.95 13.78 -27.36
CA ARG A 56 33.44 13.05 -28.55
C ARG A 56 34.90 12.65 -28.38
N THR A 57 35.75 13.52 -27.86
CA THR A 57 37.17 13.18 -27.63
C THR A 57 37.30 12.05 -26.60
N GLN A 58 36.53 12.06 -25.51
CA GLN A 58 36.53 10.97 -24.53
C GLN A 58 36.06 9.63 -25.13
N LYS A 59 35.02 9.63 -25.98
CA LYS A 59 34.56 8.40 -26.66
C LYS A 59 35.61 7.85 -27.62
N TYR A 60 36.29 8.72 -28.36
CA TYR A 60 37.37 8.33 -29.25
C TYR A 60 38.54 7.71 -28.47
N LYS A 61 38.98 8.35 -27.38
CA LYS A 61 40.01 7.81 -26.47
C LYS A 61 39.66 6.42 -25.91
N ALA A 62 38.39 6.22 -25.53
CA ALA A 62 37.93 4.98 -24.91
C ALA A 62 37.79 3.80 -25.89
N SER A 63 37.52 4.06 -27.18
CA SER A 63 37.37 3.00 -28.18
C SER A 63 37.87 3.46 -29.56
N PRO A 64 39.20 3.53 -29.76
CA PRO A 64 39.78 4.08 -30.98
C PRO A 64 39.36 3.31 -32.24
N ARG A 65 39.25 1.98 -32.18
CA ARG A 65 38.89 1.13 -33.34
C ARG A 65 37.46 1.39 -33.85
N THR A 66 36.50 1.61 -32.95
CA THR A 66 35.09 1.86 -33.30
C THR A 66 34.86 3.27 -33.84
N TYR A 67 35.64 4.24 -33.36
CA TYR A 67 35.51 5.66 -33.72
C TYR A 67 36.59 6.16 -34.70
N SER A 68 37.55 5.30 -35.09
CA SER A 68 38.67 5.60 -36.00
C SER A 68 38.22 6.25 -37.31
N TYR A 69 37.11 5.77 -37.89
CA TYR A 69 36.57 6.27 -39.15
C TYR A 69 35.80 7.60 -39.03
N SER A 70 35.52 8.07 -37.80
CA SER A 70 34.79 9.32 -37.57
C SER A 70 35.76 10.49 -37.29
N ARG A 71 35.78 11.49 -38.18
CA ARG A 71 36.57 12.73 -37.96
C ARG A 71 36.05 13.47 -36.72
N ILE A 72 36.94 13.85 -35.81
CA ILE A 72 36.57 14.70 -34.66
C ILE A 72 36.26 16.10 -35.17
N LYS A 73 34.97 16.45 -35.15
CA LYS A 73 34.52 17.81 -35.50
C LYS A 73 34.96 18.81 -34.44
N ALA A 74 35.61 19.86 -34.89
CA ALA A 74 35.97 21.02 -34.09
C ALA A 74 34.76 21.61 -33.33
N PRO A 75 34.95 22.19 -32.13
CA PRO A 75 33.90 22.92 -31.45
C PRO A 75 33.51 24.17 -32.26
N THR A 76 32.22 24.35 -32.55
CA THR A 76 31.68 25.55 -33.20
C THR A 76 30.75 26.27 -32.22
N CYS A 77 31.30 27.16 -31.41
CA CYS A 77 30.53 27.77 -30.34
C CYS A 77 29.69 28.93 -30.89
N SER A 78 28.38 28.74 -30.96
CA SER A 78 27.40 29.67 -31.56
C SER A 78 27.03 30.86 -30.67
N TRP A 79 27.98 31.39 -29.89
CA TRP A 79 27.74 32.57 -29.05
C TRP A 79 27.87 33.87 -29.87
N SER A 80 26.94 34.80 -29.66
CA SER A 80 26.83 35.98 -30.53
C SER A 80 27.84 37.07 -30.19
N GLN A 81 29.04 36.96 -30.77
CA GLN A 81 30.13 37.95 -30.62
C GLN A 81 29.67 39.38 -30.93
N ALA A 82 28.89 39.56 -32.00
CA ALA A 82 28.33 40.85 -32.38
C ALA A 82 27.42 41.44 -31.28
N LYS A 83 26.57 40.63 -30.64
CA LYS A 83 25.70 41.09 -29.55
C LYS A 83 26.50 41.46 -28.30
N VAL A 84 27.54 40.69 -27.95
CA VAL A 84 28.40 41.05 -26.79
C VAL A 84 29.22 42.31 -27.11
N LYS A 85 29.79 42.42 -28.32
CA LYS A 85 30.53 43.61 -28.76
C LYS A 85 29.66 44.87 -28.75
N SER A 86 28.41 44.77 -29.19
CA SER A 86 27.46 45.88 -29.12
C SER A 86 27.22 46.34 -27.67
N GLN A 87 27.04 45.41 -26.74
CA GLN A 87 26.82 45.76 -25.33
C GLN A 87 28.10 46.26 -24.63
N TYR A 88 29.27 45.77 -25.03
CA TYR A 88 30.56 46.30 -24.60
C TYR A 88 30.70 47.80 -24.93
N GLN A 89 30.39 48.19 -26.17
CA GLN A 89 30.45 49.60 -26.58
C GLN A 89 29.44 50.46 -25.80
N LYS A 90 28.22 49.97 -25.61
CA LYS A 90 27.20 50.67 -24.80
C LYS A 90 27.64 50.85 -23.34
N ALA A 91 28.28 49.85 -22.74
CA ALA A 91 28.78 49.94 -21.37
C ALA A 91 29.92 50.97 -21.24
N LEU A 92 30.85 51.04 -22.21
CA LEU A 92 31.92 52.05 -22.19
C LEU A 92 31.37 53.49 -22.27
N ASN A 93 30.32 53.69 -23.07
CA ASN A 93 29.60 54.97 -23.19
C ASN A 93 28.92 55.40 -21.87
N GLY A 94 28.81 54.52 -20.88
CA GLY A 94 28.32 54.84 -19.54
C GLY A 94 29.23 55.83 -18.79
N GLY A 95 30.52 55.90 -19.16
CA GLY A 95 31.45 56.96 -18.75
C GLY A 95 31.92 56.93 -17.30
N ILE A 96 31.77 55.80 -16.58
CA ILE A 96 32.26 55.65 -15.21
C ILE A 96 33.63 54.94 -15.24
N PRO A 97 34.76 55.63 -14.99
CA PRO A 97 36.10 55.08 -15.21
C PRO A 97 36.35 53.75 -14.49
N SER A 98 35.99 53.68 -13.20
CA SER A 98 36.18 52.48 -12.37
C SER A 98 35.38 51.26 -12.83
N LEU A 99 34.28 51.46 -13.56
CA LEU A 99 33.47 50.39 -14.15
C LEU A 99 33.95 50.06 -15.57
N ASN A 100 34.40 51.06 -16.34
CA ASN A 100 34.96 50.86 -17.68
C ASN A 100 36.21 49.98 -17.65
N THR A 101 37.08 50.14 -16.64
CA THR A 101 38.24 49.24 -16.45
C THR A 101 37.82 47.78 -16.28
N GLU A 102 36.76 47.52 -15.51
CA GLU A 102 36.23 46.16 -15.29
C GLU A 102 35.58 45.60 -16.56
N VAL A 103 34.87 46.44 -17.32
CA VAL A 103 34.29 46.08 -18.63
C VAL A 103 35.38 45.65 -19.61
N GLN A 104 36.49 46.38 -19.66
CA GLN A 104 37.65 46.05 -20.50
C GLN A 104 38.32 44.74 -20.05
N ALA A 105 38.47 44.52 -18.74
CA ALA A 105 39.03 43.29 -18.20
C ALA A 105 38.18 42.05 -18.58
N LEU A 106 36.86 42.13 -18.40
CA LEU A 106 35.93 41.07 -18.78
C LEU A 106 35.94 40.81 -20.29
N TRP A 107 35.99 41.86 -21.11
CA TRP A 107 36.11 41.73 -22.55
C TRP A 107 37.43 41.07 -22.98
N SER A 108 38.52 41.38 -22.28
CA SER A 108 39.84 40.76 -22.52
C SER A 108 39.81 39.25 -22.28
N LEU A 109 39.24 38.79 -21.17
CA LEU A 109 39.08 37.36 -20.89
C LEU A 109 38.26 36.65 -21.97
N LEU A 110 37.20 37.27 -22.47
CA LEU A 110 36.38 36.71 -23.54
C LEU A 110 37.13 36.62 -24.88
N LYS A 111 38.00 37.60 -25.18
CA LYS A 111 38.90 37.53 -26.35
C LYS A 111 39.89 36.37 -26.21
N GLN A 112 40.47 36.18 -25.03
CA GLN A 112 41.38 35.04 -24.77
C GLN A 112 40.66 33.69 -24.99
N LEU A 113 39.40 33.55 -24.53
CA LEU A 113 38.59 32.36 -24.80
C LEU A 113 38.41 32.11 -26.30
N ASN A 114 38.12 33.16 -27.08
CA ASN A 114 37.98 33.04 -28.53
C ASN A 114 39.28 32.58 -29.21
N THR A 115 40.44 33.00 -28.72
CA THR A 115 41.74 32.52 -29.20
C THR A 115 41.89 31.01 -28.95
N GLN A 116 41.56 30.54 -27.74
CA GLN A 116 41.61 29.10 -27.43
C GLN A 116 40.61 28.27 -28.25
N GLU A 117 39.43 28.81 -28.56
CA GLU A 117 38.45 28.14 -29.45
C GLU A 117 39.00 28.01 -30.88
N LYS A 118 39.65 29.05 -31.41
CA LYS A 118 40.29 29.03 -32.73
C LYS A 118 41.45 28.02 -32.78
N ASP A 119 42.23 27.96 -31.72
CA ASP A 119 43.31 26.98 -31.57
C ASP A 119 42.77 25.54 -31.63
N LEU A 120 41.73 25.20 -30.85
CA LEU A 120 41.06 23.89 -30.94
C LEU A 120 40.51 23.59 -32.35
N LYS A 121 40.01 24.61 -33.07
CA LYS A 121 39.55 24.45 -34.45
C LYS A 121 40.69 24.10 -35.40
N ALA A 122 41.80 24.83 -35.33
CA ALA A 122 42.99 24.57 -36.14
C ALA A 122 43.56 23.18 -35.86
N TYR A 123 43.66 22.81 -34.58
CA TYR A 123 44.09 21.49 -34.13
C TYR A 123 43.22 20.35 -34.68
N CYS A 124 41.89 20.50 -34.66
CA CYS A 124 40.98 19.50 -35.23
C CYS A 124 41.06 19.43 -36.76
N ALA A 125 41.27 20.57 -37.44
CA ALA A 125 41.40 20.63 -38.89
C ALA A 125 42.69 19.95 -39.37
N ALA A 126 43.80 20.16 -38.65
CA ALA A 126 45.09 19.53 -38.89
C ALA A 126 45.13 18.02 -38.55
N LYS A 127 44.11 17.53 -37.83
CA LYS A 127 44.02 16.13 -37.34
C LYS A 127 45.17 15.70 -36.42
N THR A 128 45.89 16.62 -35.80
CA THR A 128 47.02 16.34 -34.90
C THR A 128 46.65 15.39 -33.75
N TYR A 129 45.35 15.32 -33.39
CA TYR A 129 44.82 14.36 -32.41
C TYR A 129 45.08 12.89 -32.70
N THR A 130 45.39 12.51 -33.94
CA THR A 130 45.78 11.12 -34.27
C THR A 130 47.21 10.81 -33.86
N GLN A 131 48.05 11.83 -33.61
CA GLN A 131 49.46 11.70 -33.28
C GLN A 131 49.72 11.90 -31.78
N ASP A 132 49.09 12.91 -31.16
CA ASP A 132 49.33 13.29 -29.76
C ASP A 132 48.30 12.73 -28.76
N ASN A 133 47.36 11.89 -29.23
CA ASN A 133 46.27 11.33 -28.43
C ASN A 133 45.50 12.39 -27.62
N PHE A 134 45.24 13.55 -28.21
CA PHE A 134 44.54 14.70 -27.60
C PHE A 134 45.28 15.40 -26.45
N ALA A 135 46.60 15.25 -26.34
CA ALA A 135 47.40 15.96 -25.33
C ALA A 135 47.22 17.49 -25.45
N HIS A 136 47.33 18.05 -26.67
CA HIS A 136 47.14 19.49 -26.91
C HIS A 136 45.71 19.93 -26.57
N SER A 137 44.71 19.18 -27.02
CA SER A 137 43.30 19.45 -26.68
C SER A 137 43.08 19.49 -25.17
N ASP A 138 43.62 18.53 -24.40
CA ASP A 138 43.45 18.49 -22.95
C ASP A 138 44.11 19.72 -22.26
N GLN A 139 45.29 20.15 -22.74
CA GLN A 139 45.96 21.36 -22.26
C GLN A 139 45.12 22.63 -22.53
N VAL A 140 44.64 22.80 -23.76
CA VAL A 140 43.80 23.95 -24.14
C VAL A 140 42.50 23.97 -23.34
N MET A 141 41.87 22.81 -23.14
CA MET A 141 40.67 22.70 -22.31
C MET A 141 40.94 23.10 -20.84
N ALA A 142 42.12 22.80 -20.30
CA ALA A 142 42.52 23.25 -18.96
C ALA A 142 42.72 24.77 -18.89
N VAL A 143 43.29 25.39 -19.94
CA VAL A 143 43.43 26.84 -20.05
C VAL A 143 42.06 27.53 -20.12
N ILE A 144 41.16 27.03 -20.98
CA ILE A 144 39.78 27.54 -21.07
C ILE A 144 39.09 27.46 -19.71
N GLN A 145 39.27 26.36 -18.96
CA GLN A 145 38.69 26.21 -17.62
C GLN A 145 39.16 27.34 -16.68
N LYS A 146 40.47 27.64 -16.66
CA LYS A 146 41.05 28.74 -15.86
C LYS A 146 40.50 30.10 -16.26
N ILE A 147 40.36 30.37 -17.55
CA ILE A 147 39.83 31.66 -18.02
C ILE A 147 38.35 31.82 -17.60
N LEU A 148 37.53 30.77 -17.71
CA LEU A 148 36.13 30.83 -17.24
C LEU A 148 36.02 30.93 -15.70
N ASP A 149 36.93 30.31 -14.95
CA ASP A 149 37.03 30.49 -13.49
C ASP A 149 37.32 31.97 -13.15
N GLN A 150 38.25 32.61 -13.85
CA GLN A 150 38.54 34.04 -13.69
C GLN A 150 37.36 34.92 -14.11
N LEU A 151 36.72 34.60 -15.23
CA LEU A 151 35.57 35.34 -15.76
C LEU A 151 34.42 35.36 -14.76
N GLN A 152 34.10 34.23 -14.12
CA GLN A 152 33.07 34.16 -13.08
C GLN A 152 33.39 35.10 -11.91
N VAL A 153 34.62 35.03 -11.37
CA VAL A 153 35.04 35.85 -10.21
C VAL A 153 34.96 37.34 -10.55
N GLN A 154 35.49 37.74 -11.70
CA GLN A 154 35.46 39.14 -12.12
C GLN A 154 34.03 39.62 -12.42
N SER A 155 33.21 38.79 -13.06
CA SER A 155 31.80 39.12 -13.36
C SER A 155 30.97 39.39 -12.09
N ILE A 156 31.19 38.60 -11.03
CA ILE A 156 30.52 38.79 -9.73
C ILE A 156 31.00 40.08 -9.06
N LYS A 157 32.31 40.30 -9.01
CA LYS A 157 32.89 41.53 -8.43
C LYS A 157 32.39 42.77 -9.16
N PHE A 158 32.37 42.72 -10.49
CA PHE A 158 31.86 43.79 -11.33
C PHE A 158 30.39 44.08 -11.07
N GLN A 159 29.52 43.07 -11.04
CA GLN A 159 28.09 43.24 -10.72
C GLN A 159 27.90 43.89 -9.35
N GLN A 160 28.63 43.41 -8.34
CA GLN A 160 28.56 43.95 -6.99
C GLN A 160 28.99 45.43 -6.95
N LYS A 161 30.07 45.78 -7.64
CA LYS A 161 30.56 47.16 -7.76
C LYS A 161 29.55 48.09 -8.42
N VAL A 162 28.87 47.63 -9.47
CA VAL A 162 27.77 48.38 -10.12
C VAL A 162 26.62 48.62 -9.13
N ILE A 163 26.22 47.58 -8.39
CA ILE A 163 25.16 47.66 -7.37
C ILE A 163 25.53 48.64 -6.26
N ASP A 164 26.76 48.56 -5.73
CA ASP A 164 27.19 49.39 -4.60
C ASP A 164 27.33 50.87 -4.98
N LEU A 165 27.86 51.17 -6.17
CA LEU A 165 27.89 52.54 -6.69
C LEU A 165 26.48 53.12 -6.90
N ALA A 166 25.52 52.29 -7.28
CA ALA A 166 24.13 52.73 -7.39
C ALA A 166 23.46 52.88 -6.02
N LYS A 167 23.73 51.99 -5.06
CA LYS A 167 23.21 52.03 -3.67
C LYS A 167 23.51 53.33 -2.95
N LEU A 168 24.71 53.89 -3.12
CA LEU A 168 25.10 55.20 -2.56
C LEU A 168 24.19 56.35 -3.00
N ARG A 169 23.34 56.14 -4.01
CA ARG A 169 22.45 57.14 -4.60
C ARG A 169 20.97 56.86 -4.36
N TYR A 170 20.62 55.83 -3.60
CA TYR A 170 19.23 55.52 -3.20
C TYR A 170 19.00 55.86 -1.71
N ASN A 171 18.02 56.69 -1.38
CA ASN A 171 17.48 56.83 -0.01
C ASN A 171 16.31 55.86 0.25
N ALA A 172 16.04 55.50 1.52
CA ALA A 172 15.03 54.49 1.90
C ALA A 172 13.58 55.01 1.98
N PRO A 173 12.55 54.12 1.89
CA PRO A 173 12.24 53.27 0.75
C PRO A 173 10.80 53.50 0.26
N ASN A 174 10.61 53.74 -1.03
CA ASN A 174 9.27 53.59 -1.59
C ASN A 174 8.88 52.10 -1.66
N PRO A 175 7.58 51.78 -1.82
CA PRO A 175 7.11 50.40 -1.84
C PRO A 175 7.74 49.50 -2.90
N TYR A 176 8.03 50.04 -4.08
CA TYR A 176 8.67 49.31 -5.19
C TYR A 176 10.11 48.88 -4.84
N GLN A 177 10.89 49.77 -4.23
CA GLN A 177 12.24 49.47 -3.78
C GLN A 177 12.25 48.40 -2.68
N LYS A 178 11.27 48.43 -1.76
CA LYS A 178 11.15 47.41 -0.71
C LYS A 178 10.91 46.02 -1.30
N LEU A 179 9.99 45.90 -2.27
CA LEU A 179 9.75 44.64 -2.98
C LEU A 179 10.98 44.21 -3.78
N ALA A 180 11.60 45.13 -4.52
CA ALA A 180 12.81 44.84 -5.31
C ALA A 180 13.96 44.30 -4.46
N ARG A 181 14.21 44.89 -3.28
CA ARG A 181 15.22 44.39 -2.33
C ARG A 181 14.92 42.96 -1.88
N GLY A 182 13.66 42.65 -1.54
CA GLY A 182 13.27 41.30 -1.16
C GLY A 182 13.44 40.29 -2.30
N MET A 183 13.12 40.69 -3.53
CA MET A 183 13.33 39.85 -4.72
C MET A 183 14.82 39.64 -5.00
N ALA A 184 15.64 40.69 -4.89
CA ALA A 184 17.08 40.63 -5.08
C ALA A 184 17.74 39.68 -4.06
N GLN A 185 17.33 39.69 -2.80
CA GLN A 185 17.81 38.74 -1.78
C GLN A 185 17.59 37.27 -2.19
N VAL A 186 16.47 36.97 -2.85
CA VAL A 186 16.21 35.61 -3.38
C VAL A 186 17.17 35.29 -4.53
N LEU A 187 17.40 36.24 -5.43
CA LEU A 187 18.35 36.08 -6.53
C LEU A 187 19.78 35.89 -6.00
N ASP A 188 20.19 36.62 -4.97
CA ASP A 188 21.51 36.50 -4.34
C ASP A 188 21.74 35.08 -3.78
N VAL A 189 20.73 34.51 -3.11
CA VAL A 189 20.77 33.13 -2.59
C VAL A 189 20.97 32.10 -3.70
N GLU A 190 20.27 32.27 -4.84
CA GLU A 190 20.44 31.37 -5.98
C GLU A 190 21.74 31.60 -6.75
N SER A 191 22.18 32.85 -6.90
CA SER A 191 23.48 33.17 -7.50
C SER A 191 24.60 32.57 -6.66
N LYS A 192 24.53 32.63 -5.32
CA LYS A 192 25.50 31.97 -4.42
C LYS A 192 25.52 30.45 -4.59
N LEU A 193 24.38 29.81 -4.83
CA LEU A 193 24.33 28.38 -5.16
C LEU A 193 24.98 28.11 -6.53
N ALA A 194 24.65 28.91 -7.55
CA ALA A 194 25.16 28.76 -8.91
C ALA A 194 26.69 28.87 -9.00
N THR A 195 27.32 29.73 -8.19
CA THR A 195 28.79 29.88 -8.17
C THR A 195 29.51 28.68 -7.54
N GLN A 196 28.84 27.97 -6.64
CA GLN A 196 29.40 26.79 -5.97
C GLN A 196 29.25 25.50 -6.78
N VAL A 197 28.42 25.51 -7.83
CA VAL A 197 28.15 24.34 -8.67
C VAL A 197 28.86 24.46 -10.02
N LYS A 198 29.73 23.50 -10.35
CA LYS A 198 30.45 23.45 -11.64
C LYS A 198 29.71 22.60 -12.66
N LEU A 199 29.70 23.02 -13.93
CA LEU A 199 29.26 22.19 -15.06
C LEU A 199 30.28 21.07 -15.33
N SER A 200 29.85 19.83 -15.48
CA SER A 200 30.74 18.72 -15.84
C SER A 200 30.70 18.50 -17.35
N LEU A 201 31.84 18.64 -18.04
CA LEU A 201 31.91 18.39 -19.48
C LEU A 201 31.76 16.91 -19.85
N HIS A 202 31.99 16.00 -18.89
CA HIS A 202 31.71 14.57 -19.09
C HIS A 202 30.21 14.32 -19.32
N THR A 203 29.35 15.08 -18.65
CA THR A 203 27.89 14.84 -18.65
C THR A 203 27.08 15.94 -19.34
N SER A 204 27.67 17.10 -19.66
CA SER A 204 26.98 18.32 -20.10
C SER A 204 26.03 18.93 -19.06
N TYR A 205 26.18 18.52 -17.81
CA TYR A 205 25.25 18.84 -16.74
C TYR A 205 25.96 19.40 -15.50
N PRO A 206 25.28 20.23 -14.69
CA PRO A 206 25.83 20.69 -13.41
C PRO A 206 26.11 19.49 -12.49
N ALA A 207 27.25 19.54 -11.81
CA ALA A 207 27.52 18.65 -10.69
C ALA A 207 26.41 18.79 -9.65
N ASN A 208 26.06 17.70 -8.96
CA ASN A 208 25.07 17.80 -7.89
C ASN A 208 25.67 18.62 -6.74
N PRO A 209 24.95 19.64 -6.23
CA PRO A 209 25.37 20.31 -5.02
C PRO A 209 25.38 19.32 -3.85
N SER A 210 26.23 19.58 -2.85
CA SER A 210 26.25 18.76 -1.63
C SER A 210 24.93 18.85 -0.88
N GLU A 211 24.60 17.84 -0.07
CA GLU A 211 23.36 17.84 0.72
C GLU A 211 23.28 19.03 1.67
N VAL A 212 24.41 19.39 2.29
CA VAL A 212 24.52 20.54 3.19
C VAL A 212 24.19 21.84 2.46
N LEU A 213 24.73 22.01 1.25
CA LEU A 213 24.50 23.21 0.44
C LEU A 213 23.04 23.32 -0.02
N LEU A 214 22.42 22.21 -0.44
CA LEU A 214 21.00 22.17 -0.79
C LEU A 214 20.10 22.50 0.41
N MET A 215 20.38 21.90 1.57
CA MET A 215 19.63 22.17 2.81
C MET A 215 19.68 23.66 3.18
N GLN A 216 20.87 24.27 3.17
CA GLN A 216 21.05 25.69 3.48
C GLN A 216 20.29 26.60 2.49
N ASN A 217 20.40 26.31 1.19
CA ASN A 217 19.68 27.05 0.15
C ASN A 217 18.15 26.94 0.33
N ILE A 218 17.62 25.74 0.55
CA ILE A 218 16.19 25.51 0.78
C ILE A 218 15.69 26.30 1.99
N LYS A 219 16.46 26.31 3.09
CA LYS A 219 16.13 27.09 4.29
C LYS A 219 16.04 28.59 3.98
N GLN A 220 17.08 29.15 3.35
CA GLN A 220 17.13 30.58 3.01
C GLN A 220 16.01 30.99 2.06
N LEU A 221 15.74 30.20 1.02
CA LEU A 221 14.64 30.45 0.08
C LEU A 221 13.28 30.42 0.77
N ASN A 222 13.05 29.46 1.67
CA ASN A 222 11.79 29.36 2.39
C ASN A 222 11.57 30.57 3.31
N ASP A 223 12.60 31.00 4.05
CA ASP A 223 12.53 32.16 4.94
C ASP A 223 12.26 33.46 4.16
N LEU A 224 12.91 33.63 2.99
CA LEU A 224 12.70 34.79 2.12
C LEU A 224 11.31 34.76 1.46
N LEU A 225 10.83 33.60 1.04
CA LEU A 225 9.50 33.45 0.46
C LEU A 225 8.39 33.89 1.44
N LEU A 226 8.49 33.48 2.71
CA LEU A 226 7.55 33.91 3.75
C LEU A 226 7.57 35.44 3.94
N LYS A 227 8.76 36.05 3.93
CA LYS A 227 8.91 37.52 4.00
C LYS A 227 8.31 38.23 2.80
N LEU A 228 8.40 37.65 1.59
CA LEU A 228 7.80 38.21 0.38
C LEU A 228 6.27 38.14 0.44
N ILE A 229 5.69 36.98 0.76
CA ILE A 229 4.23 36.80 0.83
C ILE A 229 3.60 37.74 1.86
N GLY A 230 4.30 38.07 2.96
CA GLY A 230 3.82 38.98 4.00
C GLY A 230 3.83 40.48 3.63
N GLN A 231 4.27 40.89 2.44
CA GLN A 231 4.33 42.32 2.08
C GLN A 231 2.99 42.85 1.53
N ASN A 232 2.64 44.10 1.90
CA ASN A 232 1.31 44.69 1.70
C ASN A 232 0.95 44.93 0.22
N LYS A 233 -0.27 44.54 -0.17
CA LYS A 233 -0.86 44.57 -1.51
C LYS A 233 -1.22 45.98 -2.01
N GLN A 234 -1.37 46.96 -1.12
CA GLN A 234 -1.98 48.25 -1.47
C GLN A 234 -1.05 49.25 -2.18
N SER A 235 0.27 49.05 -2.12
CA SER A 235 1.24 50.11 -2.40
C SER A 235 1.96 50.02 -3.75
N VAL A 236 1.76 48.94 -4.51
CA VAL A 236 2.31 48.74 -5.87
C VAL A 236 1.19 48.20 -6.75
N GLN A 237 0.91 48.87 -7.88
CA GLN A 237 -0.23 48.54 -8.75
C GLN A 237 0.18 48.27 -10.21
N GLY A 238 -0.76 47.73 -10.99
CA GLY A 238 -0.60 47.46 -12.42
C GLY A 238 0.40 46.34 -12.74
N ILE A 239 1.02 46.41 -13.92
CA ILE A 239 1.90 45.34 -14.46
C ILE A 239 3.11 45.06 -13.55
N ALA A 240 3.58 46.05 -12.79
CA ALA A 240 4.66 45.83 -11.82
C ALA A 240 4.21 44.87 -10.70
N TRP A 241 3.00 45.04 -10.17
CA TRP A 241 2.45 44.11 -9.19
C TRP A 241 2.29 42.70 -9.76
N GLU A 242 1.81 42.57 -11.00
CA GLU A 242 1.71 41.27 -11.67
C GLU A 242 3.09 40.60 -11.85
N ALA A 243 4.12 41.37 -12.21
CA ALA A 243 5.49 40.87 -12.31
C ALA A 243 6.04 40.40 -10.95
N TYR A 244 5.70 41.10 -9.86
CA TYR A 244 6.03 40.70 -8.50
C TYR A 244 5.33 39.38 -8.10
N VAL A 245 4.02 39.28 -8.33
CA VAL A 245 3.25 38.06 -8.05
C VAL A 245 3.78 36.87 -8.86
N ASN A 246 4.13 37.10 -10.12
CA ASN A 246 4.77 36.09 -10.97
C ASN A 246 6.13 35.66 -10.40
N PHE A 247 6.96 36.60 -9.93
CA PHE A 247 8.24 36.29 -9.30
C PHE A 247 8.04 35.40 -8.07
N VAL A 248 7.14 35.77 -7.15
CA VAL A 248 6.83 34.96 -5.96
C VAL A 248 6.42 33.54 -6.35
N ARG A 249 5.59 33.38 -7.39
CA ARG A 249 5.19 32.06 -7.90
C ARG A 249 6.37 31.26 -8.47
N GLU A 250 7.30 31.92 -9.14
CA GLU A 250 8.53 31.25 -9.62
C GLU A 250 9.44 30.85 -8.46
N VAL A 251 9.51 31.62 -7.37
CA VAL A 251 10.23 31.24 -6.14
C VAL A 251 9.61 30.00 -5.50
N GLU A 252 8.28 29.92 -5.41
CA GLU A 252 7.58 28.72 -4.93
C GLU A 252 7.95 27.48 -5.76
N LYS A 253 7.90 27.58 -7.08
CA LYS A 253 8.26 26.49 -8.01
C LYS A 253 9.72 26.09 -7.86
N LEU A 254 10.62 27.06 -7.71
CA LEU A 254 12.04 26.85 -7.49
C LEU A 254 12.27 26.08 -6.18
N LEU A 255 11.68 26.55 -5.07
CA LEU A 255 11.81 25.92 -3.76
C LEU A 255 11.34 24.45 -3.80
N ASP A 256 10.21 24.19 -4.45
CA ASP A 256 9.72 22.83 -4.68
C ASP A 256 10.69 21.99 -5.54
N SER A 257 11.33 22.61 -6.53
CA SER A 257 12.38 21.97 -7.35
C SER A 257 13.60 21.61 -6.52
N ARG A 258 14.10 22.52 -5.66
CA ARG A 258 15.25 22.32 -4.77
C ARG A 258 14.98 21.24 -3.74
N ARG A 259 13.79 21.26 -3.12
CA ARG A 259 13.33 20.19 -2.21
C ARG A 259 13.36 18.82 -2.87
N ARG A 260 12.83 18.72 -4.10
CA ARG A 260 12.89 17.47 -4.88
C ARG A 260 14.33 17.04 -5.20
N GLN A 261 15.21 17.99 -5.55
CA GLN A 261 16.62 17.73 -5.82
C GLN A 261 17.35 17.18 -4.58
N TRP A 262 17.06 17.71 -3.39
CA TRP A 262 17.60 17.19 -2.14
C TRP A 262 17.00 15.83 -1.78
N ASP A 263 15.70 15.63 -1.94
CA ASP A 263 15.07 14.35 -1.62
C ASP A 263 15.63 13.17 -2.45
N VAL A 264 16.10 13.43 -3.69
CA VAL A 264 16.72 12.41 -4.56
C VAL A 264 18.24 12.35 -4.50
N SER A 265 18.91 13.16 -3.66
CA SER A 265 20.38 13.31 -3.69
C SER A 265 21.15 12.00 -3.46
N THR A 266 20.57 11.06 -2.72
CA THR A 266 21.14 9.72 -2.44
C THR A 266 20.85 8.69 -3.53
N ASN A 267 20.00 9.01 -4.51
CA ASN A 267 19.61 8.10 -5.58
C ASN A 267 20.47 8.30 -6.83
N SER A 268 21.42 7.38 -7.07
CA SER A 268 22.36 7.46 -8.20
C SER A 268 21.70 7.56 -9.56
N ASP A 269 20.56 6.88 -9.74
CA ASP A 269 19.94 6.66 -11.05
C ASP A 269 19.04 7.85 -11.46
N LYS A 270 18.69 8.72 -10.50
CA LYS A 270 17.88 9.94 -10.73
C LYS A 270 18.62 11.25 -10.54
N LYS A 271 19.92 11.21 -10.21
CA LYS A 271 20.76 12.42 -10.22
C LYS A 271 20.50 13.20 -11.51
N SER A 272 20.58 12.55 -12.69
CA SER A 272 20.47 13.20 -14.01
C SER A 272 19.16 13.94 -14.31
N SER A 273 17.99 13.48 -13.84
CA SER A 273 16.69 14.05 -14.22
C SER A 273 16.42 15.47 -13.69
N TYR A 274 17.21 15.91 -12.70
CA TYR A 274 17.12 17.26 -12.13
C TYR A 274 18.29 18.16 -12.54
N HIS A 275 19.24 17.65 -13.31
CA HIS A 275 20.38 18.42 -13.83
C HIS A 275 19.94 19.57 -14.73
N ASN A 276 18.85 19.39 -15.49
CA ASN A 276 18.36 20.37 -16.48
C ASN A 276 17.71 21.61 -15.88
N ARG A 277 17.43 21.65 -14.57
CA ARG A 277 16.57 22.69 -13.97
C ARG A 277 17.27 23.66 -13.03
N LEU A 278 18.53 23.43 -12.67
CA LEU A 278 19.27 24.31 -11.74
C LEU A 278 19.34 25.75 -12.27
N PHE A 279 19.89 25.94 -13.48
CA PHE A 279 20.09 27.26 -14.06
C PHE A 279 18.82 27.82 -14.71
N ALA A 280 18.02 26.98 -15.38
CA ALA A 280 16.79 27.44 -16.04
C ALA A 280 15.78 28.10 -15.08
N SER A 281 15.66 27.58 -13.85
CA SER A 281 14.76 28.15 -12.84
C SER A 281 15.27 29.51 -12.32
N HIS A 282 16.59 29.67 -12.23
CA HIS A 282 17.22 30.93 -11.85
C HIS A 282 17.03 32.00 -12.95
N ASP A 283 17.19 31.63 -14.23
CA ASP A 283 16.96 32.52 -15.37
C ASP A 283 15.51 33.05 -15.41
N LEU A 284 14.53 32.19 -15.09
CA LEU A 284 13.13 32.61 -14.98
C LEU A 284 12.92 33.66 -13.89
N LEU A 285 13.57 33.51 -12.73
CA LEU A 285 13.51 34.51 -11.66
C LEU A 285 14.13 35.84 -12.08
N ILE A 286 15.30 35.82 -12.72
CA ILE A 286 15.96 37.02 -13.23
C ILE A 286 15.05 37.73 -14.24
N ASN A 287 14.47 36.99 -15.19
CA ASN A 287 13.57 37.55 -16.19
C ASN A 287 12.32 38.18 -15.55
N SER A 288 11.77 37.53 -14.52
CA SER A 288 10.61 38.07 -13.79
C SER A 288 10.97 39.32 -12.96
N TYR A 289 12.16 39.36 -12.36
CA TYR A 289 12.68 40.53 -11.66
C TYR A 289 12.93 41.70 -12.61
N ASN A 290 13.61 41.47 -13.74
CA ASN A 290 13.89 42.53 -14.71
C ASN A 290 12.59 43.06 -15.36
N ARG A 291 11.55 42.22 -15.47
CA ARG A 291 10.21 42.68 -15.84
C ARG A 291 9.60 43.60 -14.78
N PHE A 292 9.73 43.27 -13.49
CA PHE A 292 9.30 44.16 -12.40
C PHE A 292 10.02 45.51 -12.46
N VAL A 293 11.35 45.49 -12.63
CA VAL A 293 12.19 46.69 -12.79
C VAL A 293 11.69 47.56 -13.95
N LYS A 294 11.48 46.96 -15.12
CA LYS A 294 10.96 47.66 -16.31
C LYS A 294 9.61 48.35 -16.03
N HIS A 295 8.67 47.66 -15.40
CA HIS A 295 7.35 48.23 -15.15
C HIS A 295 7.29 49.20 -13.97
N SER A 296 8.31 49.21 -13.10
CA SER A 296 8.44 50.20 -12.02
C SER A 296 8.70 51.61 -12.55
N GLN A 297 9.25 51.75 -13.76
CA GLN A 297 9.51 53.04 -14.41
C GLN A 297 8.23 53.85 -14.65
N ARG A 298 7.07 53.20 -14.80
CA ARG A 298 5.77 53.89 -14.94
C ARG A 298 5.34 54.64 -13.68
N ALA A 299 5.82 54.19 -12.52
CA ALA A 299 5.65 54.87 -11.24
C ALA A 299 6.83 55.82 -10.95
N GLN A 300 7.62 56.18 -11.97
CA GLN A 300 8.85 56.96 -11.86
C GLN A 300 9.86 56.36 -10.85
N VAL A 301 9.86 55.02 -10.70
CA VAL A 301 10.82 54.31 -9.85
C VAL A 301 11.85 53.63 -10.73
N TYR A 302 13.08 54.11 -10.65
CA TYR A 302 14.18 53.66 -11.50
C TYR A 302 15.07 52.67 -10.75
N LEU A 303 14.83 51.38 -10.95
CA LEU A 303 15.55 50.28 -10.28
C LEU A 303 16.62 49.67 -11.20
N LEU A 304 17.63 49.02 -10.63
CA LEU A 304 18.60 48.28 -11.42
C LEU A 304 18.09 46.90 -11.82
N ASN A 305 18.40 46.50 -13.05
CA ASN A 305 18.29 45.13 -13.52
C ASN A 305 19.23 44.22 -12.71
N TYR A 306 18.96 42.92 -12.76
CA TYR A 306 19.82 41.87 -12.23
C TYR A 306 20.40 41.06 -13.39
N SER A 307 21.70 40.80 -13.38
CA SER A 307 22.37 39.97 -14.40
C SER A 307 22.49 38.52 -13.99
N ARG A 308 22.52 37.61 -14.97
CA ARG A 308 22.88 36.20 -14.75
C ARG A 308 24.30 36.06 -14.20
N THR A 309 24.52 34.99 -13.45
CA THR A 309 25.85 34.60 -12.96
C THR A 309 26.64 33.90 -14.07
N ALA A 310 27.84 34.38 -14.37
CA ALA A 310 28.76 33.69 -15.28
C ALA A 310 29.12 32.30 -14.72
N LEU A 311 29.10 31.28 -15.58
CA LEU A 311 29.25 29.87 -15.17
C LEU A 311 30.65 29.33 -15.49
N ARG A 312 31.01 28.25 -14.80
CA ARG A 312 32.29 27.55 -14.93
C ARG A 312 32.07 26.05 -15.07
N PHE A 313 33.08 25.35 -15.59
CA PHE A 313 33.05 23.90 -15.73
C PHE A 313 34.20 23.20 -14.99
N THR A 314 34.15 21.87 -14.95
CA THR A 314 35.25 21.02 -14.47
C THR A 314 35.50 19.86 -15.42
N LEU A 315 36.79 19.60 -15.67
CA LEU A 315 37.28 18.41 -16.37
C LEU A 315 37.36 17.18 -15.46
N LYS A 316 37.30 17.35 -14.13
CA LYS A 316 37.31 16.22 -13.19
C LYS A 316 36.03 15.40 -13.40
N LYS A 317 36.21 14.09 -13.55
CA LYS A 317 35.10 13.15 -13.52
C LYS A 317 34.47 13.21 -12.13
N ALA A 318 33.15 13.39 -12.05
CA ALA A 318 32.46 13.34 -10.77
C ALA A 318 32.71 11.96 -10.15
N GLY A 319 33.27 11.91 -8.94
CA GLY A 319 33.49 10.67 -8.23
C GLY A 319 32.14 9.98 -7.97
N ASN A 320 31.99 8.74 -8.42
CA ASN A 320 30.88 7.88 -8.04
C ASN A 320 31.13 7.32 -6.63
N SER A 321 31.33 8.18 -5.61
CA SER A 321 31.32 7.68 -4.23
C SER A 321 29.87 7.46 -3.79
N LEU A 322 29.43 6.22 -3.97
CA LEU A 322 28.23 5.69 -3.34
C LEU A 322 28.56 5.48 -1.86
N SER A 323 28.43 6.51 -1.03
CA SER A 323 28.29 6.31 0.41
C SER A 323 26.81 6.16 0.71
N PHE A 324 26.41 4.92 0.98
CA PHE A 324 25.12 4.68 1.61
C PHE A 324 25.28 4.98 3.10
N PRO A 325 24.32 5.66 3.74
CA PRO A 325 24.29 5.70 5.19
C PRO A 325 24.20 4.25 5.69
N ASN A 326 25.00 3.89 6.69
CA ASN A 326 24.72 2.69 7.48
C ASN A 326 23.32 2.86 8.10
N LEU A 327 22.33 2.24 7.48
CA LEU A 327 20.94 2.43 7.88
C LEU A 327 20.65 1.51 9.06
N LEU A 328 20.60 2.11 10.24
CA LEU A 328 20.15 1.47 11.46
C LEU A 328 18.77 0.85 11.23
N LYS A 329 18.63 -0.41 11.62
CA LYS A 329 17.36 -1.12 11.63
C LYS A 329 16.41 -0.41 12.59
N PHE A 330 15.21 -0.08 12.13
CA PHE A 330 14.18 0.56 12.95
C PHE A 330 13.90 -0.28 14.20
N GLN A 331 13.97 0.39 15.34
CA GLN A 331 13.56 -0.10 16.64
C GLN A 331 12.34 0.69 17.11
N ASP A 332 11.32 -0.04 17.56
CA ASP A 332 10.10 0.61 18.07
C ASP A 332 10.32 1.02 19.52
N HIS A 333 10.20 2.31 19.80
CA HIS A 333 10.33 2.87 21.14
C HIS A 333 9.00 3.48 21.58
N ALA A 334 8.77 3.55 22.90
CA ALA A 334 7.65 4.28 23.45
C ALA A 334 7.76 5.77 23.10
N ILE A 335 6.61 6.43 22.94
CA ILE A 335 6.51 7.88 22.79
C ILE A 335 5.67 8.44 23.95
N PRO A 336 5.84 9.71 24.30
CA PRO A 336 4.98 10.36 25.30
C PRO A 336 3.50 10.27 24.93
N ASP A 337 2.62 10.27 25.93
CA ASP A 337 1.17 10.35 25.71
C ASP A 337 0.71 11.79 25.42
N LEU A 338 -0.43 11.92 24.74
CA LEU A 338 -1.03 13.21 24.44
C LEU A 338 -1.72 13.79 25.69
N SER A 339 -1.13 14.86 26.25
CA SER A 339 -1.75 15.68 27.28
C SER A 339 -2.47 16.87 26.65
N LEU A 340 -3.80 16.84 26.61
CA LEU A 340 -4.61 17.92 26.04
C LEU A 340 -4.71 19.12 26.98
N MET A 341 -4.43 20.30 26.44
CA MET A 341 -4.57 21.60 27.13
C MET A 341 -5.91 22.24 26.76
N LYS A 342 -6.49 22.99 27.71
CA LYS A 342 -7.65 23.86 27.43
C LYS A 342 -7.16 25.15 26.79
N HIS A 343 -7.76 25.55 25.67
CA HIS A 343 -7.45 26.79 24.98
C HIS A 343 -8.66 27.73 25.03
N SER A 344 -8.44 28.99 25.40
CA SER A 344 -9.49 30.03 25.47
C SER A 344 -9.70 30.74 24.13
N GLN A 345 -8.73 30.68 23.22
CA GLN A 345 -8.75 31.37 21.92
C GLN A 345 -8.61 30.37 20.77
N PRO A 346 -9.20 30.67 19.59
CA PRO A 346 -9.02 29.84 18.40
C PRO A 346 -7.55 29.71 18.00
N MET A 347 -7.23 28.63 17.29
CA MET A 347 -5.87 28.36 16.84
C MET A 347 -5.34 29.47 15.93
N GLU A 348 -4.16 29.99 16.23
CA GLU A 348 -3.48 30.96 15.39
C GLU A 348 -3.09 30.38 14.02
N HIS A 349 -2.99 31.25 13.01
CA HIS A 349 -2.64 30.85 11.65
C HIS A 349 -1.30 30.09 11.58
N GLN A 350 -0.28 30.55 12.30
CA GLN A 350 1.04 29.92 12.29
C GLN A 350 1.02 28.52 12.96
N ALA A 351 0.22 28.35 14.02
CA ALA A 351 0.02 27.06 14.67
C ALA A 351 -0.72 26.06 13.75
N MET A 352 -1.70 26.55 12.98
CA MET A 352 -2.38 25.76 11.96
C MET A 352 -1.44 25.32 10.83
N ASP A 353 -0.55 26.22 10.38
CA ASP A 353 0.46 25.92 9.36
C ASP A 353 1.42 24.83 9.84
N VAL A 354 1.85 24.89 11.10
CA VAL A 354 2.65 23.84 11.74
C VAL A 354 1.94 22.48 11.71
N LEU A 355 0.67 22.40 12.13
CA LEU A 355 -0.10 21.14 12.05
C LEU A 355 -0.24 20.64 10.59
N ASN A 356 -0.45 21.57 9.67
CA ASN A 356 -0.57 21.27 8.24
C ASN A 356 0.73 20.73 7.64
N ASP A 357 1.88 21.16 8.13
CA ASP A 357 3.18 20.65 7.67
C ASP A 357 3.41 19.19 8.08
N TYR A 358 3.00 18.78 9.29
CA TYR A 358 2.98 17.35 9.64
C TYR A 358 2.09 16.56 8.68
N VAL A 359 0.88 17.06 8.37
CA VAL A 359 -0.04 16.42 7.42
C VAL A 359 0.58 16.33 6.02
N VAL A 360 1.25 17.39 5.55
CA VAL A 360 1.95 17.41 4.26
C VAL A 360 3.08 16.39 4.25
N CYS A 361 3.87 16.30 5.32
CA CYS A 361 4.95 15.33 5.44
C CYS A 361 4.42 13.88 5.37
N ILE A 362 3.41 13.55 6.17
CA ILE A 362 2.76 12.22 6.14
C ILE A 362 2.21 11.91 4.75
N ASN A 363 1.53 12.87 4.10
CA ASN A 363 0.97 12.68 2.77
C ASN A 363 2.04 12.39 1.72
N LYS A 364 3.21 13.02 1.82
CA LYS A 364 4.36 12.72 0.95
C LYS A 364 4.89 11.30 1.18
N CYS A 365 5.02 10.86 2.45
CA CYS A 365 5.40 9.47 2.77
C CYS A 365 4.40 8.46 2.19
N ILE A 366 3.09 8.71 2.32
CA ILE A 366 2.04 7.84 1.76
C ILE A 366 2.18 7.73 0.25
N ILE A 367 2.32 8.86 -0.47
CA ILE A 367 2.50 8.87 -1.93
C ILE A 367 3.72 8.03 -2.35
N LYS A 368 4.81 8.09 -1.59
CA LYS A 368 6.01 7.31 -1.86
C LYS A 368 5.79 5.82 -1.62
N ASN A 369 5.22 5.45 -0.47
CA ASN A 369 4.97 4.05 -0.17
C ASN A 369 3.94 3.42 -1.12
N ASP A 370 2.90 4.16 -1.52
CA ASP A 370 1.89 3.68 -2.46
C ASP A 370 2.50 3.30 -3.82
N ARG A 371 3.50 4.07 -4.29
CA ARG A 371 4.25 3.74 -5.52
C ARG A 371 5.11 2.49 -5.32
N LEU A 372 5.78 2.39 -4.18
CA LEU A 372 6.61 1.23 -3.84
C LEU A 372 5.76 -0.05 -3.77
N ILE A 373 4.56 0.01 -3.19
CA ILE A 373 3.64 -1.15 -3.12
C ILE A 373 3.40 -1.73 -4.49
N GLN A 374 3.10 -0.89 -5.49
CA GLN A 374 2.85 -1.34 -6.85
C GLN A 374 4.06 -2.12 -7.41
N THR A 375 5.26 -1.57 -7.23
CA THR A 375 6.51 -2.21 -7.68
C THR A 375 6.76 -3.53 -6.93
N LEU A 376 6.56 -3.56 -5.60
CA LEU A 376 6.74 -4.76 -4.78
C LEU A 376 5.74 -5.87 -5.14
N THR A 377 4.47 -5.54 -5.41
CA THR A 377 3.46 -6.52 -5.81
C THR A 377 3.76 -7.11 -7.20
N GLN A 378 4.18 -6.27 -8.15
CA GLN A 378 4.61 -6.73 -9.48
C GLN A 378 5.84 -7.66 -9.39
N TYR A 379 6.81 -7.28 -8.57
CA TYR A 379 8.00 -8.08 -8.30
C TYR A 379 7.67 -9.45 -7.73
N HIS A 380 6.85 -9.46 -6.68
CA HIS A 380 6.47 -10.69 -6.01
C HIS A 380 5.77 -11.63 -6.97
N SER A 381 4.84 -11.12 -7.79
CA SER A 381 4.20 -11.90 -8.85
C SER A 381 5.21 -12.45 -9.87
N ARG A 382 6.25 -11.70 -10.21
CA ARG A 382 7.30 -12.16 -11.13
C ARG A 382 8.16 -13.26 -10.52
N ILE A 383 8.53 -13.17 -9.23
CA ILE A 383 9.24 -14.24 -8.52
C ILE A 383 8.41 -15.53 -8.56
N GLN A 384 7.12 -15.45 -8.21
CA GLN A 384 6.21 -16.60 -8.24
C GLN A 384 6.14 -17.26 -9.63
N GLN A 385 6.07 -16.46 -10.69
CA GLN A 385 6.08 -16.96 -12.08
C GLN A 385 7.38 -17.69 -12.42
N ILE A 386 8.54 -17.20 -11.97
CA ILE A 386 9.84 -17.83 -12.20
C ILE A 386 9.96 -19.13 -11.41
N GLU A 387 9.55 -19.14 -10.14
CA GLU A 387 9.54 -20.35 -9.30
C GLU A 387 8.63 -21.42 -9.90
N GLN A 388 7.48 -21.04 -10.45
CA GLN A 388 6.59 -21.94 -11.19
C GLN A 388 7.24 -22.45 -12.48
N ALA A 389 7.86 -21.57 -13.28
CA ALA A 389 8.52 -21.96 -14.53
C ALA A 389 9.79 -22.82 -14.33
N LYS A 390 10.44 -22.78 -13.15
CA LYS A 390 11.52 -23.72 -12.80
C LYS A 390 11.00 -25.16 -12.62
N LYS A 391 9.73 -25.34 -12.24
CA LYS A 391 9.11 -26.67 -12.07
C LYS A 391 8.71 -27.31 -13.41
N ASP A 392 8.50 -26.49 -14.45
CA ASP A 392 8.11 -26.93 -15.80
C ASP A 392 9.34 -26.92 -16.73
N SER A 393 9.86 -28.10 -17.08
CA SER A 393 11.19 -28.30 -17.72
C SER A 393 11.39 -27.75 -19.16
N VAL A 394 10.52 -26.87 -19.68
CA VAL A 394 10.37 -26.68 -21.14
C VAL A 394 11.06 -25.43 -21.71
N ASN A 395 11.52 -24.44 -20.92
CA ASN A 395 12.23 -23.29 -21.51
C ASN A 395 13.17 -22.53 -20.54
N PRO A 396 14.50 -22.49 -20.77
CA PRO A 396 15.45 -21.78 -19.92
C PRO A 396 15.29 -20.25 -19.95
N ASN A 397 14.79 -19.66 -21.04
CA ASN A 397 14.62 -18.20 -21.16
C ASN A 397 13.53 -17.62 -20.26
N LYS A 398 12.59 -18.45 -19.75
CA LYS A 398 11.58 -18.02 -18.76
C LYS A 398 12.10 -17.98 -17.32
N ARG A 399 13.33 -18.44 -17.06
CA ARG A 399 13.93 -18.55 -15.73
C ARG A 399 14.74 -17.32 -15.30
N GLN A 400 14.94 -16.35 -16.20
CA GLN A 400 15.64 -15.11 -15.90
C GLN A 400 14.66 -14.01 -15.48
N LEU A 401 15.01 -13.31 -14.40
CA LEU A 401 14.33 -12.09 -14.01
C LEU A 401 14.95 -10.98 -14.85
N ASP A 402 14.19 -10.46 -15.82
CA ASP A 402 14.58 -9.23 -16.49
C ASP A 402 14.54 -8.14 -15.42
N TYR A 403 15.72 -7.63 -15.06
CA TYR A 403 15.88 -6.74 -13.92
C TYR A 403 15.14 -5.43 -14.22
N PRO A 404 14.05 -5.10 -13.51
CA PRO A 404 13.51 -3.76 -13.64
C PRO A 404 14.55 -2.83 -13.02
N THR A 405 15.12 -1.94 -13.81
CA THR A 405 16.03 -0.86 -13.39
C THR A 405 15.35 0.18 -12.47
N TYR A 406 14.25 -0.20 -11.79
CA TYR A 406 13.22 0.71 -11.32
C TYR A 406 12.86 0.61 -9.82
N PHE A 407 13.35 -0.37 -9.01
CA PHE A 407 12.90 -0.52 -7.60
C PHE A 407 13.23 0.70 -6.74
N SER A 408 14.51 1.11 -6.64
CA SER A 408 14.86 2.35 -5.95
C SER A 408 14.70 3.59 -6.82
N HIS A 409 14.54 3.46 -8.14
CA HIS A 409 14.50 4.60 -9.05
C HIS A 409 13.43 5.65 -8.68
N ASP A 410 12.23 5.20 -8.27
CA ASP A 410 11.11 6.09 -7.93
C ASP A 410 10.85 6.31 -6.43
N TYR A 411 11.46 5.48 -5.58
CA TYR A 411 11.29 5.52 -4.14
C TYR A 411 12.47 6.20 -3.45
N PHE A 412 12.19 7.29 -2.73
CA PHE A 412 13.18 8.02 -1.95
C PHE A 412 12.55 8.56 -0.67
N TYR A 413 13.39 8.63 0.37
CA TYR A 413 13.07 9.28 1.64
C TYR A 413 12.89 10.80 1.44
N PRO A 414 11.71 11.39 1.72
CA PRO A 414 11.45 12.81 1.47
C PRO A 414 12.08 13.72 2.55
N LYS A 415 13.42 13.71 2.62
CA LYS A 415 14.28 14.44 3.58
C LYS A 415 13.82 15.86 3.86
N SER A 416 13.55 16.61 2.80
CA SER A 416 13.17 18.03 2.88
C SER A 416 11.89 18.25 3.69
N SER A 417 10.98 17.27 3.71
CA SER A 417 9.69 17.39 4.39
C SER A 417 9.82 17.14 5.88
N PHE A 418 10.62 16.15 6.27
CA PHE A 418 10.96 15.92 7.67
C PHE A 418 11.79 17.07 8.24
N TYR A 419 12.78 17.54 7.48
CA TYR A 419 13.54 18.73 7.86
C TYR A 419 12.62 19.94 8.08
N SER A 420 11.67 20.18 7.16
CA SER A 420 10.72 21.29 7.27
C SER A 420 9.84 21.21 8.51
N VAL A 421 9.50 20.02 8.98
CA VAL A 421 8.67 19.81 10.18
C VAL A 421 9.50 19.90 11.46
N LEU A 422 10.67 19.26 11.48
CA LEU A 422 11.51 19.16 12.68
C LEU A 422 12.25 20.46 13.03
N ASN A 423 12.40 21.38 12.07
CA ASN A 423 13.08 22.66 12.27
C ASN A 423 12.13 23.86 12.29
N GLN A 424 10.83 23.61 12.54
CA GLN A 424 9.87 24.70 12.73
C GLN A 424 10.17 25.46 14.02
N ARG A 425 9.84 26.75 14.04
CA ARG A 425 9.84 27.54 15.27
C ARG A 425 8.84 26.95 16.27
N TYR A 426 9.09 27.13 17.57
CA TYR A 426 8.20 26.66 18.63
C TYR A 426 6.93 27.50 18.72
N VAL A 427 6.01 27.29 17.77
CA VAL A 427 4.73 28.01 17.67
C VAL A 427 3.60 27.26 18.35
N LEU A 428 3.69 25.92 18.41
CA LEU A 428 2.76 25.11 19.19
C LEU A 428 3.20 25.04 20.67
N PRO A 429 2.27 24.87 21.62
CA PRO A 429 2.61 24.51 22.98
C PRO A 429 3.62 23.36 23.04
N MET A 430 4.66 23.50 23.86
CA MET A 430 5.81 22.60 23.86
C MET A 430 5.41 21.11 24.01
N PRO A 431 4.46 20.71 24.87
CA PRO A 431 4.06 19.29 24.97
C PRO A 431 3.46 18.73 23.69
N TYR A 432 2.69 19.52 22.93
CA TYR A 432 2.18 19.11 21.62
C TYR A 432 3.32 18.93 20.62
N GLN A 433 4.24 19.89 20.54
CA GLN A 433 5.32 19.84 19.58
C GLN A 433 6.33 18.73 19.89
N THR A 434 6.67 18.50 21.15
CA THR A 434 7.53 17.38 21.59
C THR A 434 6.94 16.04 21.15
N LEU A 435 5.64 15.83 21.41
CA LEU A 435 4.94 14.62 21.01
C LEU A 435 4.93 14.42 19.49
N LEU A 436 4.50 15.44 18.74
CA LEU A 436 4.40 15.35 17.28
C LEU A 436 5.79 15.15 16.64
N ASN A 437 6.84 15.78 17.20
CA ASN A 437 8.22 15.58 16.79
C ASN A 437 8.74 14.16 17.08
N ALA A 438 8.43 13.60 18.25
CA ALA A 438 8.77 12.21 18.56
C ALA A 438 8.08 11.25 17.58
N GLN A 439 6.79 11.49 17.29
CA GLN A 439 6.02 10.68 16.36
C GLN A 439 6.54 10.75 14.92
N ILE A 440 6.87 11.95 14.42
CA ILE A 440 7.37 12.10 13.06
C ILE A 440 8.79 11.53 12.91
N ARG A 441 9.65 11.60 13.94
CA ARG A 441 10.98 10.95 13.93
C ARG A 441 10.89 9.43 13.79
N GLN A 442 9.98 8.77 14.52
CA GLN A 442 9.76 7.33 14.33
C GLN A 442 9.31 6.99 12.90
N ILE A 443 8.44 7.81 12.32
CA ILE A 443 8.02 7.65 10.92
C ILE A 443 9.21 7.87 9.97
N GLU A 444 10.10 8.82 10.28
CA GLU A 444 11.33 9.09 9.55
C GLU A 444 12.23 7.85 9.50
N ASP A 445 12.48 7.23 10.66
CA ASP A 445 13.36 6.06 10.78
C ASP A 445 12.79 4.85 10.04
N ILE A 446 11.48 4.64 10.07
CA ILE A 446 10.82 3.60 9.28
C ILE A 446 11.04 3.85 7.78
N VAL A 447 10.79 5.07 7.30
CA VAL A 447 10.92 5.40 5.87
C VAL A 447 12.38 5.30 5.42
N LYS A 448 13.35 5.68 6.27
CA LYS A 448 14.78 5.49 6.03
C LYS A 448 15.15 4.01 5.87
N GLU A 449 14.67 3.13 6.75
CA GLU A 449 14.92 1.69 6.60
C GLU A 449 14.26 1.12 5.32
N ILE A 450 13.03 1.52 5.01
CA ILE A 450 12.36 1.15 3.74
C ILE A 450 13.22 1.56 2.53
N THR A 451 13.82 2.76 2.54
CA THR A 451 14.75 3.20 1.50
C THR A 451 16.01 2.32 1.45
N GLY A 452 16.58 1.96 2.60
CA GLY A 452 17.75 1.08 2.69
C GLY A 452 17.51 -0.32 2.14
N LEU A 453 16.36 -0.92 2.47
CA LEU A 453 15.92 -2.19 1.91
C LEU A 453 15.79 -2.14 0.38
N GLY A 454 15.42 -0.98 -0.18
CA GLY A 454 15.33 -0.77 -1.63
C GLY A 454 16.68 -0.93 -2.30
N TYR A 455 17.70 -0.29 -1.74
CA TYR A 455 19.07 -0.43 -2.22
C TYR A 455 19.62 -1.84 -2.02
N GLN A 456 19.35 -2.48 -0.88
CA GLN A 456 19.75 -3.87 -0.65
C GLN A 456 19.14 -4.80 -1.71
N LEU A 457 17.85 -4.64 -2.01
CA LEU A 457 17.17 -5.42 -3.05
C LEU A 457 17.76 -5.13 -4.43
N ASP A 458 18.05 -3.86 -4.76
CA ASP A 458 18.68 -3.50 -6.03
C ASP A 458 20.06 -4.10 -6.20
N THR A 459 20.93 -4.01 -5.19
CA THR A 459 22.26 -4.63 -5.22
C THR A 459 22.16 -6.14 -5.38
N TYR A 460 21.28 -6.78 -4.62
CA TYR A 460 21.03 -8.22 -4.69
C TYR A 460 20.58 -8.67 -6.09
N LEU A 461 19.69 -7.89 -6.71
CA LEU A 461 19.20 -8.16 -8.05
C LEU A 461 20.25 -7.87 -9.14
N LYS A 462 20.97 -6.75 -9.05
CA LYS A 462 22.07 -6.36 -9.97
C LYS A 462 23.17 -7.43 -10.00
N ASN A 463 23.53 -7.96 -8.83
CA ASN A 463 24.55 -9.01 -8.71
C ASN A 463 24.03 -10.42 -9.10
N LYS A 464 22.76 -10.55 -9.51
CA LYS A 464 22.11 -11.83 -9.80
C LYS A 464 22.20 -12.86 -8.66
N SER A 465 22.33 -12.42 -7.41
CA SER A 465 22.48 -13.30 -6.25
C SER A 465 21.27 -14.21 -6.01
N TYR A 466 20.11 -13.88 -6.60
CA TYR A 466 18.91 -14.72 -6.58
C TYR A 466 19.06 -16.07 -7.30
N VAL A 467 20.07 -16.20 -8.17
CA VAL A 467 20.36 -17.46 -8.85
C VAL A 467 20.90 -18.49 -7.84
N SER A 468 21.75 -18.08 -6.90
CA SER A 468 22.39 -18.98 -5.94
C SER A 468 21.53 -19.28 -4.71
N ASP A 469 20.80 -18.30 -4.17
CA ASP A 469 20.01 -18.48 -2.94
C ASP A 469 18.51 -18.77 -3.19
N ASN A 470 18.13 -18.94 -4.47
CA ASN A 470 16.74 -19.15 -4.90
C ASN A 470 15.73 -18.16 -4.28
N PHE A 471 16.05 -16.87 -4.36
CA PHE A 471 15.22 -15.77 -3.85
C PHE A 471 15.10 -15.68 -2.32
N ALA A 472 15.88 -16.43 -1.54
CA ALA A 472 15.78 -16.43 -0.07
C ALA A 472 15.98 -15.03 0.54
N GLN A 473 17.01 -14.30 0.14
CA GLN A 473 17.27 -12.95 0.65
C GLN A 473 16.20 -11.95 0.21
N SER A 474 15.73 -12.05 -1.03
CA SER A 474 14.62 -11.24 -1.53
C SER A 474 13.35 -11.43 -0.70
N LYS A 475 12.98 -12.67 -0.38
CA LYS A 475 11.83 -12.98 0.48
C LYS A 475 11.98 -12.39 1.89
N LYS A 476 13.18 -12.42 2.48
CA LYS A 476 13.48 -11.75 3.76
C LYS A 476 13.27 -10.23 3.68
N ILE A 477 13.74 -9.60 2.61
CA ILE A 477 13.55 -8.16 2.36
C ILE A 477 12.05 -7.84 2.21
N LEU A 478 11.30 -8.63 1.44
CA LEU A 478 9.84 -8.46 1.27
C LEU A 478 9.07 -8.61 2.59
N ALA A 479 9.43 -9.59 3.42
CA ALA A 479 8.85 -9.75 4.75
C ALA A 479 9.15 -8.53 5.65
N ARG A 480 10.38 -7.98 5.58
CA ARG A 480 10.74 -6.77 6.33
C ARG A 480 9.97 -5.55 5.82
N TYR A 481 9.75 -5.41 4.51
CA TYR A 481 8.88 -4.37 3.96
C TYR A 481 7.44 -4.47 4.51
N GLN A 482 6.86 -5.67 4.53
CA GLN A 482 5.51 -5.85 5.09
C GLN A 482 5.44 -5.44 6.57
N TYR A 483 6.44 -5.80 7.37
CA TYR A 483 6.54 -5.37 8.76
C TYR A 483 6.60 -3.84 8.87
N LEU A 484 7.56 -3.21 8.19
CA LEU A 484 7.74 -1.76 8.26
C LEU A 484 6.52 -1.00 7.75
N TYR A 485 5.84 -1.51 6.71
CA TYR A 485 4.62 -0.92 6.20
C TYR A 485 3.47 -0.97 7.22
N ARG A 486 3.29 -2.10 7.92
CA ARG A 486 2.29 -2.24 8.99
C ARG A 486 2.57 -1.27 10.15
N ILE A 487 3.83 -1.15 10.57
CA ILE A 487 4.21 -0.23 11.65
C ILE A 487 4.06 1.23 11.18
N PHE A 488 4.50 1.57 9.98
CA PHE A 488 4.28 2.89 9.36
C PHE A 488 2.79 3.25 9.36
N ASP A 489 1.91 2.31 8.97
CA ASP A 489 0.47 2.50 8.95
C ASP A 489 -0.10 2.81 10.34
N LYS A 490 0.37 2.11 11.36
CA LYS A 490 -0.02 2.34 12.76
C LYS A 490 0.47 3.70 13.26
N LYS A 491 1.76 4.00 13.09
CA LYS A 491 2.40 5.21 13.62
C LYS A 491 1.88 6.49 12.94
N ARG A 492 1.71 6.48 11.62
CA ARG A 492 1.11 7.63 10.90
C ARG A 492 -0.35 7.86 11.30
N HIS A 493 -1.12 6.80 11.58
CA HIS A 493 -2.51 6.91 11.98
C HIS A 493 -2.62 7.52 13.38
N MET A 494 -1.73 7.12 14.28
CA MET A 494 -1.60 7.71 15.60
C MET A 494 -1.23 9.20 15.52
N LEU A 495 -0.24 9.56 14.70
CA LEU A 495 0.13 10.96 14.46
C LEU A 495 -1.05 11.77 13.88
N ALA A 496 -1.72 11.26 12.85
CA ALA A 496 -2.89 11.91 12.25
C ALA A 496 -4.03 12.10 13.26
N THR A 497 -4.24 11.12 14.15
CA THR A 497 -5.24 11.18 15.21
C THR A 497 -4.88 12.24 16.25
N ASN A 498 -3.62 12.30 16.68
CA ASN A 498 -3.16 13.29 17.63
C ASN A 498 -3.22 14.71 17.06
N ILE A 499 -2.88 14.91 15.78
CA ILE A 499 -3.07 16.20 15.09
C ILE A 499 -4.55 16.63 15.13
N GLN A 500 -5.48 15.71 14.89
CA GLN A 500 -6.92 16.01 14.96
C GLN A 500 -7.38 16.32 16.39
N LYS A 501 -6.89 15.59 17.39
CA LYS A 501 -7.19 15.85 18.80
C LYS A 501 -6.67 17.22 19.24
N ILE A 502 -5.42 17.54 18.90
CA ILE A 502 -4.81 18.85 19.18
C ILE A 502 -5.64 19.96 18.52
N HIS A 503 -5.95 19.83 17.22
CA HIS A 503 -6.77 20.81 16.52
C HIS A 503 -8.16 21.01 17.17
N ARG A 504 -8.80 19.94 17.62
CA ARG A 504 -10.12 19.99 18.29
C ARG A 504 -10.07 20.56 19.72
N ALA A 505 -8.89 20.61 20.34
CA ALA A 505 -8.74 21.21 21.67
C ALA A 505 -8.84 22.75 21.64
N TYR A 506 -8.72 23.36 20.46
CA TYR A 506 -8.94 24.79 20.26
C TYR A 506 -10.40 25.08 19.92
N PRO A 507 -11.00 26.15 20.46
CA PRO A 507 -12.35 26.56 20.11
C PRO A 507 -12.44 26.94 18.62
N PRO A 508 -13.62 26.76 17.98
CA PRO A 508 -13.80 27.08 16.57
C PRO A 508 -13.69 28.58 16.33
N ASP A 509 -12.97 28.98 15.27
CA ASP A 509 -12.88 30.38 14.86
C ASP A 509 -14.16 30.82 14.12
N LYS A 510 -14.92 31.76 14.71
CA LYS A 510 -16.13 32.35 14.11
C LYS A 510 -15.87 33.02 12.74
N LYS A 511 -14.62 33.37 12.40
CA LYS A 511 -14.25 33.96 11.10
C LYS A 511 -14.11 32.92 9.98
N THR A 512 -14.07 31.63 10.29
CA THR A 512 -13.93 30.53 9.30
C THR A 512 -15.22 30.21 8.50
N VAL A 513 -16.27 31.01 8.67
CA VAL A 513 -17.64 30.77 8.19
C VAL A 513 -17.80 30.91 6.66
N PHE A 514 -16.93 31.64 5.96
CA PHE A 514 -16.98 31.70 4.49
C PHE A 514 -16.42 30.43 3.85
N VAL A 515 -17.31 29.51 3.48
CA VAL A 515 -17.00 28.24 2.81
C VAL A 515 -17.47 28.34 1.36
N SER A 516 -16.55 28.30 0.39
CA SER A 516 -16.94 28.23 -1.02
C SER A 516 -17.79 26.99 -1.29
N ALA A 517 -18.72 27.06 -2.25
CA ALA A 517 -19.56 25.92 -2.64
C ALA A 517 -18.71 24.66 -2.94
N SER A 518 -17.57 24.83 -3.63
CA SER A 518 -16.62 23.74 -3.89
C SER A 518 -16.12 23.07 -2.61
N LYS A 519 -15.79 23.86 -1.57
CA LYS A 519 -15.32 23.32 -0.28
C LYS A 519 -16.44 22.57 0.45
N GLN A 520 -17.67 23.08 0.42
CA GLN A 520 -18.82 22.40 1.04
C GLN A 520 -19.08 21.03 0.39
N HIS A 521 -19.12 20.96 -0.94
CA HIS A 521 -19.30 19.70 -1.66
C HIS A 521 -18.15 18.72 -1.39
N LEU A 522 -16.90 19.18 -1.34
CA LEU A 522 -15.76 18.32 -0.99
C LEU A 522 -15.86 17.76 0.43
N LEU A 523 -16.22 18.59 1.42
CA LEU A 523 -16.38 18.14 2.80
C LEU A 523 -17.50 17.10 2.91
N LYS A 524 -18.64 17.34 2.25
CA LYS A 524 -19.77 16.40 2.21
C LYS A 524 -19.38 15.08 1.53
N ALA A 525 -18.75 15.13 0.36
CA ALA A 525 -18.28 13.93 -0.35
C ALA A 525 -17.23 13.14 0.43
N LEU A 526 -16.29 13.82 1.11
CA LEU A 526 -15.30 13.16 1.95
C LEU A 526 -15.91 12.55 3.22
N ALA A 527 -16.92 13.18 3.82
CA ALA A 527 -17.61 12.65 4.98
C ALA A 527 -18.42 11.39 4.62
N LEU A 528 -19.24 11.47 3.57
CA LEU A 528 -20.06 10.36 3.06
C LEU A 528 -19.20 9.25 2.42
N GLY A 529 -18.04 9.59 1.86
CA GLY A 529 -17.08 8.67 1.29
C GLY A 529 -16.26 7.88 2.30
N LYS A 530 -16.15 8.38 3.55
CA LYS A 530 -15.28 7.79 4.57
C LYS A 530 -15.67 6.34 4.92
N PRO A 531 -16.95 6.00 5.21
CA PRO A 531 -17.35 4.63 5.49
C PRO A 531 -17.04 3.67 4.34
N ILE A 532 -17.23 4.11 3.10
CA ILE A 532 -16.94 3.33 1.89
C ILE A 532 -15.46 2.97 1.86
N ILE A 533 -14.57 3.95 2.00
CA ILE A 533 -13.12 3.71 1.96
C ILE A 533 -12.63 2.90 3.15
N ASP A 534 -13.18 3.10 4.35
CA ASP A 534 -12.86 2.27 5.51
C ASP A 534 -13.26 0.80 5.27
N ALA A 535 -14.43 0.56 4.67
CA ALA A 535 -14.91 -0.77 4.28
C ALA A 535 -14.04 -1.39 3.17
N THR A 536 -13.74 -0.64 2.09
CA THR A 536 -12.83 -1.06 1.02
C THR A 536 -11.45 -1.44 1.56
N ARG A 537 -10.94 -0.67 2.53
CA ARG A 537 -9.66 -0.93 3.19
C ARG A 537 -9.67 -2.20 4.04
N LYS A 538 -10.70 -2.38 4.86
CA LYS A 538 -10.88 -3.60 5.67
C LYS A 538 -11.06 -4.84 4.79
N PHE A 539 -11.76 -4.68 3.66
CA PHE A 539 -11.90 -5.72 2.64
C PHE A 539 -10.54 -6.15 2.08
N LEU A 540 -9.68 -5.19 1.69
CA LEU A 540 -8.31 -5.48 1.25
C LEU A 540 -7.42 -6.12 2.32
N LYS A 541 -7.67 -5.81 3.61
CA LYS A 541 -6.98 -6.43 4.74
C LYS A 541 -7.50 -7.83 5.10
N LYS A 542 -8.53 -8.31 4.41
CA LYS A 542 -9.24 -9.57 4.69
C LYS A 542 -9.92 -9.63 6.07
N ASP A 543 -10.17 -8.48 6.69
CA ASP A 543 -10.72 -8.42 8.05
C ASP A 543 -12.20 -8.84 8.09
N PHE A 544 -13.00 -8.59 7.03
CA PHE A 544 -14.41 -9.03 6.93
C PHE A 544 -14.89 -9.08 5.46
N LYS A 545 -15.46 -10.21 5.03
CA LYS A 545 -15.99 -10.41 3.65
C LYS A 545 -17.34 -9.74 3.38
N THR A 546 -18.05 -9.29 4.42
CA THR A 546 -19.42 -8.74 4.36
C THR A 546 -19.50 -7.21 4.38
N LEU A 547 -18.38 -6.50 4.21
CA LEU A 547 -18.33 -5.04 4.39
C LEU A 547 -18.76 -4.22 3.16
N LEU A 548 -18.73 -4.78 1.96
CA LEU A 548 -19.13 -4.13 0.72
C LEU A 548 -20.55 -4.59 0.35
N ASN A 549 -21.55 -4.02 1.03
CA ASN A 549 -22.96 -4.30 0.75
C ASN A 549 -23.55 -3.30 -0.27
N GLU A 550 -24.71 -3.62 -0.83
CA GLU A 550 -25.36 -2.81 -1.87
C GLU A 550 -25.77 -1.41 -1.40
N HIS A 551 -25.96 -1.22 -0.09
CA HIS A 551 -26.40 0.05 0.50
C HIS A 551 -25.27 0.96 0.98
N LEU A 552 -24.02 0.49 0.94
CA LEU A 552 -22.88 1.20 1.54
C LEU A 552 -22.63 2.57 0.89
N ALA A 553 -22.99 2.73 -0.39
CA ALA A 553 -22.82 3.96 -1.14
C ALA A 553 -24.08 4.81 -1.24
N ASP A 554 -25.24 4.35 -0.76
CA ASP A 554 -26.54 4.99 -1.00
C ASP A 554 -26.55 6.46 -0.54
N SER A 555 -26.04 6.75 0.65
CA SER A 555 -25.99 8.13 1.16
C SER A 555 -25.09 9.03 0.31
N LEU A 556 -23.98 8.50 -0.22
CA LEU A 556 -23.08 9.24 -1.10
C LEU A 556 -23.71 9.45 -2.49
N VAL A 557 -24.30 8.40 -3.06
CA VAL A 557 -25.00 8.43 -4.34
C VAL A 557 -26.15 9.42 -4.26
N HIS A 558 -27.10 9.22 -3.35
CA HIS A 558 -28.26 10.10 -3.16
C HIS A 558 -27.87 11.58 -2.97
N ALA A 559 -26.79 11.86 -2.25
CA ALA A 559 -26.33 13.23 -2.05
C ALA A 559 -25.82 13.94 -3.32
N PHE A 560 -25.49 13.20 -4.38
CA PHE A 560 -24.85 13.72 -5.59
C PHE A 560 -25.45 13.24 -6.92
N THR A 561 -26.47 12.37 -6.94
CA THR A 561 -27.14 11.87 -8.16
C THR A 561 -27.88 12.97 -8.92
N SER A 562 -28.41 13.99 -8.24
CA SER A 562 -29.16 15.11 -8.83
C SER A 562 -28.34 16.38 -9.03
N SER A 563 -27.04 16.38 -8.69
CA SER A 563 -26.20 17.57 -8.76
C SER A 563 -25.70 17.79 -10.19
N GLN A 564 -26.39 18.62 -10.97
CA GLN A 564 -25.93 19.03 -12.32
C GLN A 564 -24.56 19.71 -12.24
N VAL A 565 -23.66 19.37 -13.17
CA VAL A 565 -22.36 20.05 -13.31
C VAL A 565 -22.64 21.43 -13.92
N PRO A 566 -22.26 22.55 -13.28
CA PRO A 566 -22.55 23.88 -13.81
C PRO A 566 -21.99 24.08 -15.23
N GLU A 567 -22.86 24.36 -16.20
CA GLU A 567 -22.50 24.48 -17.63
C GLU A 567 -21.68 25.74 -17.94
N THR A 568 -21.82 26.82 -17.16
CA THR A 568 -21.20 28.12 -17.45
C THR A 568 -19.69 28.15 -17.17
N GLN A 569 -18.91 28.75 -18.08
CA GLN A 569 -17.44 28.92 -17.95
C GLN A 569 -16.99 29.65 -16.67
N LYS A 570 -17.89 30.41 -16.03
CA LYS A 570 -17.60 31.30 -14.90
C LYS A 570 -17.15 30.60 -13.61
N ASN A 571 -17.23 29.27 -13.48
CA ASN A 571 -16.85 28.58 -12.22
C ASN A 571 -16.04 27.28 -12.41
N TYR A 572 -14.91 27.37 -13.14
CA TYR A 572 -13.98 26.26 -13.41
C TYR A 572 -13.64 25.42 -12.16
N THR A 573 -13.39 26.07 -11.02
CA THR A 573 -13.01 25.39 -9.77
C THR A 573 -14.12 24.50 -9.21
N LEU A 574 -15.38 24.93 -9.30
CA LEU A 574 -16.54 24.15 -8.91
C LEU A 574 -16.78 23.00 -9.89
N ARG A 575 -16.66 23.26 -11.19
CA ARG A 575 -16.80 22.23 -12.23
C ARG A 575 -15.80 21.08 -12.07
N GLU A 576 -14.52 21.39 -11.88
CA GLU A 576 -13.48 20.39 -11.66
C GLU A 576 -13.71 19.62 -10.36
N THR A 577 -14.20 20.30 -9.31
CA THR A 577 -14.58 19.66 -8.04
C THR A 577 -15.73 18.68 -8.24
N MET A 578 -16.80 19.08 -8.92
CA MET A 578 -17.94 18.22 -9.19
C MET A 578 -17.56 17.02 -10.06
N ARG A 579 -16.72 17.20 -11.09
CA ARG A 579 -16.20 16.07 -11.90
C ARG A 579 -15.47 15.02 -11.05
N LEU A 580 -14.63 15.45 -10.10
CA LEU A 580 -13.95 14.51 -9.19
C LEU A 580 -14.93 13.81 -8.26
N ILE A 581 -15.94 14.53 -7.75
CA ILE A 581 -17.00 13.94 -6.90
C ILE A 581 -17.81 12.93 -7.70
N THR A 582 -18.29 13.27 -8.90
CA THR A 582 -19.01 12.35 -9.79
C THR A 582 -18.19 11.11 -10.09
N SER A 583 -16.89 11.27 -10.41
CA SER A 583 -16.01 10.12 -10.66
C SER A 583 -15.83 9.24 -9.42
N PHE A 584 -15.77 9.83 -8.21
CA PHE A 584 -15.72 9.05 -6.97
C PHE A 584 -17.06 8.36 -6.67
N VAL A 585 -18.19 9.04 -6.89
CA VAL A 585 -19.54 8.48 -6.73
C VAL A 585 -19.71 7.28 -7.67
N GLN A 586 -19.34 7.40 -8.95
CA GLN A 586 -19.37 6.29 -9.91
C GLN A 586 -18.48 5.12 -9.47
N ALA A 587 -17.27 5.40 -8.99
CA ALA A 587 -16.38 4.35 -8.49
C ALA A 587 -16.97 3.64 -7.26
N ALA A 588 -17.51 4.40 -6.29
CA ALA A 588 -18.16 3.85 -5.10
C ALA A 588 -19.43 3.06 -5.44
N GLU A 589 -20.21 3.56 -6.39
CA GLU A 589 -21.39 2.90 -6.93
C GLU A 589 -21.02 1.61 -7.66
N SER A 590 -19.89 1.56 -8.38
CA SER A 590 -19.42 0.35 -9.07
C SER A 590 -19.10 -0.81 -8.12
N ILE A 591 -18.64 -0.50 -6.90
CA ILE A 591 -18.36 -1.50 -5.86
C ILE A 591 -19.65 -2.01 -5.19
N THR A 592 -20.71 -1.21 -5.18
CA THR A 592 -21.98 -1.52 -4.47
C THR A 592 -23.07 -2.07 -5.39
N LYS A 593 -23.08 -1.69 -6.68
CA LYS A 593 -23.98 -2.24 -7.72
C LYS A 593 -23.57 -3.60 -8.27
N ALA A 594 -22.48 -4.20 -7.77
CA ALA A 594 -22.09 -5.57 -8.12
C ALA A 594 -23.09 -6.59 -7.52
N LYS A 595 -24.31 -6.65 -8.09
CA LYS A 595 -25.41 -7.55 -7.71
C LYS A 595 -25.02 -9.01 -7.95
N GLY A 596 -24.31 -9.65 -7.02
CA GLY A 596 -24.08 -11.10 -6.96
C GLY A 596 -23.43 -11.79 -8.17
N LYS A 597 -23.25 -11.13 -9.32
CA LYS A 597 -22.86 -11.75 -10.61
C LYS A 597 -21.47 -11.38 -11.12
N TYR A 598 -20.69 -10.50 -10.47
CA TYR A 598 -19.37 -10.11 -11.01
C TYR A 598 -18.26 -9.93 -9.97
N ARG A 599 -17.05 -10.35 -10.39
CA ARG A 599 -15.77 -10.15 -9.72
C ARG A 599 -15.54 -8.65 -9.44
N ILE A 600 -15.47 -8.22 -8.18
CA ILE A 600 -14.87 -6.90 -7.89
C ILE A 600 -13.37 -7.05 -8.12
N SER A 601 -12.88 -6.51 -9.24
CA SER A 601 -11.48 -6.61 -9.59
C SER A 601 -10.61 -5.79 -8.61
N HIS A 602 -9.35 -6.20 -8.45
CA HIS A 602 -8.35 -5.39 -7.76
C HIS A 602 -8.28 -3.96 -8.30
N HIS A 603 -8.48 -3.79 -9.62
CA HIS A 603 -8.50 -2.49 -10.28
C HIS A 603 -9.67 -1.62 -9.80
N THR A 604 -10.87 -2.17 -9.67
CA THR A 604 -12.06 -1.48 -9.16
C THR A 604 -11.85 -0.97 -7.74
N ILE A 605 -11.21 -1.78 -6.88
CA ILE A 605 -10.87 -1.40 -5.51
C ILE A 605 -9.81 -0.30 -5.47
N GLN A 606 -8.78 -0.40 -6.32
CA GLN A 606 -7.76 0.63 -6.45
C GLN A 606 -8.34 1.95 -6.97
N ASP A 607 -9.28 1.90 -7.91
CA ASP A 607 -9.92 3.10 -8.47
C ASP A 607 -10.65 3.89 -7.39
N VAL A 608 -11.48 3.24 -6.56
CA VAL A 608 -12.15 3.89 -5.42
C VAL A 608 -11.16 4.59 -4.47
N TYR A 609 -10.04 3.94 -4.17
CA TYR A 609 -8.95 4.51 -3.38
C TYR A 609 -8.33 5.76 -4.04
N ASP A 610 -8.02 5.67 -5.33
CA ASP A 610 -7.36 6.72 -6.08
C ASP A 610 -8.29 7.93 -6.26
N LYS A 611 -9.59 7.71 -6.50
CA LYS A 611 -10.61 8.77 -6.59
C LYS A 611 -10.84 9.47 -5.25
N TYR A 612 -10.96 8.74 -4.14
CA TYR A 612 -11.10 9.36 -2.81
C TYR A 612 -9.87 10.19 -2.43
N ASN A 613 -8.67 9.66 -2.71
CA ASN A 613 -7.43 10.40 -2.51
C ASN A 613 -7.28 11.61 -3.46
N ALA A 614 -7.93 11.60 -4.62
CA ALA A 614 -8.04 12.77 -5.50
C ALA A 614 -8.94 13.86 -4.88
N LEU A 615 -10.04 13.48 -4.21
CA LEU A 615 -10.86 14.41 -3.42
C LEU A 615 -10.07 15.04 -2.27
N ILE A 616 -9.27 14.26 -1.53
CA ILE A 616 -8.39 14.79 -0.47
C ILE A 616 -7.38 15.77 -1.05
N LYS A 617 -6.76 15.43 -2.19
CA LYS A 617 -5.81 16.33 -2.89
C LYS A 617 -6.52 17.63 -3.28
N ARG A 618 -7.73 17.54 -3.84
CA ARG A 618 -8.52 18.72 -4.22
C ARG A 618 -8.86 19.58 -3.01
N TYR A 619 -9.33 18.98 -1.91
CA TYR A 619 -9.60 19.67 -0.66
C TYR A 619 -8.37 20.42 -0.15
N ASN A 620 -7.23 19.73 -0.03
CA ASN A 620 -5.97 20.32 0.44
C ASN A 620 -5.48 21.46 -0.46
N ASN A 621 -5.75 21.40 -1.78
CA ASN A 621 -5.42 22.46 -2.72
C ASN A 621 -6.37 23.66 -2.59
N VAL A 622 -7.67 23.43 -2.39
CA VAL A 622 -8.67 24.49 -2.23
C VAL A 622 -8.41 25.29 -0.96
N ILE A 623 -8.15 24.62 0.17
CA ILE A 623 -7.91 25.32 1.46
C ILE A 623 -6.57 26.03 1.51
N ARG A 624 -5.61 25.69 0.63
CA ARG A 624 -4.35 26.43 0.49
C ARG A 624 -4.58 27.89 0.11
N MET A 625 -5.66 28.19 -0.61
CA MET A 625 -6.03 29.54 -1.03
C MET A 625 -7.08 30.19 -0.11
N ALA A 626 -7.42 29.55 1.01
CA ALA A 626 -8.40 30.10 1.94
C ALA A 626 -7.82 31.29 2.70
N LYS A 627 -8.65 32.32 2.93
CA LYS A 627 -8.29 33.52 3.72
C LYS A 627 -7.89 33.17 5.16
N TYR A 628 -8.48 32.09 5.69
CA TYR A 628 -8.19 31.53 7.01
C TYR A 628 -7.70 30.09 6.83
N PRO A 629 -6.53 29.72 7.38
CA PRO A 629 -5.94 28.40 7.21
C PRO A 629 -6.79 27.35 7.92
N LEU A 630 -6.99 26.24 7.23
CA LEU A 630 -7.79 25.12 7.70
C LEU A 630 -6.92 23.88 7.79
N LEU A 631 -7.34 22.92 8.62
CA LEU A 631 -6.61 21.67 8.73
C LEU A 631 -6.74 20.85 7.44
N LYS A 632 -5.59 20.48 6.88
CA LYS A 632 -5.43 19.56 5.76
C LYS A 632 -5.82 18.14 6.17
N LYS A 633 -6.28 17.37 5.19
CA LYS A 633 -6.65 15.97 5.37
C LYS A 633 -5.50 15.04 4.96
N VAL A 634 -5.34 13.97 5.74
CA VAL A 634 -4.37 12.90 5.50
C VAL A 634 -4.93 11.93 4.47
N ARG A 635 -4.11 11.53 3.49
CA ARG A 635 -4.43 10.54 2.45
C ARG A 635 -4.65 9.15 3.06
N TYR A 636 -5.44 8.34 2.37
CA TYR A 636 -5.59 6.93 2.67
C TYR A 636 -4.51 6.14 1.93
N PRO A 637 -3.66 5.35 2.60
CA PRO A 637 -2.66 4.54 1.92
C PRO A 637 -3.30 3.31 1.28
N LYS A 638 -2.68 2.86 0.20
CA LYS A 638 -2.95 1.55 -0.38
C LYS A 638 -2.62 0.44 0.64
N VAL A 639 -3.15 -0.76 0.44
CA VAL A 639 -2.82 -1.90 1.31
C VAL A 639 -1.77 -2.73 0.61
N LEU A 640 -0.61 -2.93 1.24
CA LEU A 640 0.40 -3.87 0.75
C LEU A 640 -0.10 -5.31 1.00
N SER A 641 -0.51 -5.98 -0.06
CA SER A 641 -0.83 -7.41 -0.07
C SER A 641 -0.10 -8.09 -1.22
N PHE A 642 0.51 -9.25 -0.96
CA PHE A 642 1.15 -10.09 -1.96
C PHE A 642 0.23 -11.21 -2.47
N GLU A 643 -0.92 -11.40 -1.83
CA GLU A 643 -1.96 -12.35 -2.24
C GLU A 643 -2.88 -11.71 -3.27
N ARG A 644 -3.25 -12.45 -4.33
CA ARG A 644 -4.23 -11.96 -5.32
C ARG A 644 -5.58 -11.75 -4.64
N THR A 645 -6.08 -10.52 -4.72
CA THR A 645 -7.44 -10.16 -4.34
C THR A 645 -8.35 -10.32 -5.56
N GLU A 646 -8.42 -11.54 -6.10
CA GLU A 646 -9.43 -11.88 -7.10
C GLU A 646 -10.61 -12.52 -6.39
N TYR A 647 -11.69 -11.77 -6.24
CA TYR A 647 -12.99 -12.30 -5.84
C TYR A 647 -13.61 -13.02 -7.05
N THR A 648 -14.04 -14.27 -6.89
CA THR A 648 -14.79 -15.02 -7.93
C THR A 648 -16.29 -14.96 -7.60
N PRO A 649 -17.18 -14.67 -8.58
CA PRO A 649 -18.57 -14.36 -8.31
C PRO A 649 -19.39 -15.61 -7.98
N CYS A 650 -20.59 -15.37 -7.48
CA CYS A 650 -21.61 -16.36 -7.20
C CYS A 650 -22.39 -16.70 -8.47
N ASP A 651 -22.71 -17.98 -8.66
CA ASP A 651 -23.57 -18.42 -9.75
C ASP A 651 -25.04 -18.15 -9.38
N CYS A 652 -25.61 -17.11 -10.01
CA CYS A 652 -27.05 -16.85 -9.96
C CYS A 652 -27.62 -17.11 -11.36
N GLY A 653 -27.48 -18.31 -11.91
CA GLY A 653 -28.04 -18.61 -13.23
C GLY A 653 -29.57 -18.50 -13.25
N ASP A 654 -30.15 -18.19 -14.40
CA ASP A 654 -31.57 -17.85 -14.59
C ASP A 654 -32.46 -19.06 -14.95
N GLY A 655 -32.01 -20.28 -14.64
CA GLY A 655 -32.69 -21.51 -15.06
C GLY A 655 -33.72 -22.07 -14.08
N THR A 656 -34.57 -22.94 -14.60
CA THR A 656 -35.86 -23.34 -14.02
C THR A 656 -35.83 -24.67 -13.26
N GLU A 657 -34.65 -25.25 -13.02
CA GLU A 657 -34.52 -26.53 -12.33
C GLU A 657 -34.40 -26.35 -10.82
N THR A 658 -35.41 -26.85 -10.09
CA THR A 658 -35.46 -26.92 -8.63
C THR A 658 -34.60 -28.09 -8.14
N ILE A 659 -33.58 -27.80 -7.33
CA ILE A 659 -32.69 -28.81 -6.71
C ILE A 659 -33.15 -29.06 -5.29
N ASP A 660 -33.42 -30.32 -4.94
CA ASP A 660 -33.79 -30.69 -3.59
C ASP A 660 -32.53 -30.92 -2.76
N MET A 661 -32.19 -29.98 -1.88
CA MET A 661 -31.00 -30.10 -1.04
C MET A 661 -31.17 -31.11 0.11
N THR A 662 -32.36 -31.66 0.31
CA THR A 662 -32.73 -32.50 1.46
C THR A 662 -32.97 -33.97 1.09
N SER A 663 -33.24 -34.28 -0.19
CA SER A 663 -33.60 -35.62 -0.65
C SER A 663 -33.02 -35.96 -2.03
N MET A 664 -32.89 -37.26 -2.32
CA MET A 664 -32.57 -37.81 -3.65
C MET A 664 -33.78 -38.53 -4.29
N GLU A 665 -34.96 -38.41 -3.70
CA GLU A 665 -36.20 -39.02 -4.21
C GLU A 665 -36.59 -38.48 -5.59
N GLY A 666 -37.08 -39.38 -6.46
CA GLY A 666 -37.42 -39.05 -7.86
C GLY A 666 -36.24 -39.08 -8.85
N PHE A 667 -35.01 -39.25 -8.38
CA PHE A 667 -33.80 -39.33 -9.20
C PHE A 667 -33.20 -40.75 -9.24
N ALA A 668 -32.53 -41.10 -10.34
CA ALA A 668 -31.90 -42.40 -10.52
C ALA A 668 -30.82 -42.64 -9.44
N TYR A 669 -30.62 -43.90 -9.05
CA TYR A 669 -29.58 -44.21 -8.06
C TYR A 669 -28.19 -43.86 -8.58
N ASN A 670 -27.38 -43.23 -7.75
CA ASN A 670 -26.06 -42.75 -8.10
C ASN A 670 -25.03 -43.89 -8.10
N ASN A 671 -24.17 -43.89 -9.12
CA ASN A 671 -22.93 -44.64 -9.17
C ASN A 671 -21.81 -43.63 -9.43
N PHE A 672 -21.27 -43.08 -8.34
CA PHE A 672 -20.36 -41.96 -8.38
C PHE A 672 -18.92 -42.41 -8.23
N VAL A 673 -18.06 -41.95 -9.15
CA VAL A 673 -16.61 -41.95 -8.95
C VAL A 673 -16.15 -40.53 -8.70
N LEU A 674 -15.69 -40.27 -7.49
CA LEU A 674 -15.07 -39.02 -7.10
C LEU A 674 -13.60 -39.12 -7.43
N LEU A 675 -13.19 -38.47 -8.51
CA LEU A 675 -11.82 -38.39 -8.94
C LEU A 675 -11.18 -37.14 -8.33
N LEU A 676 -10.38 -37.32 -7.29
CA LEU A 676 -9.90 -36.23 -6.46
C LEU A 676 -8.41 -35.98 -6.71
N ASP A 677 -8.09 -34.76 -7.08
CA ASP A 677 -6.72 -34.27 -7.02
C ASP A 677 -6.32 -34.20 -5.55
N LEU A 678 -5.25 -34.92 -5.22
CA LEU A 678 -4.66 -34.93 -3.89
C LEU A 678 -3.22 -34.41 -3.95
N SER A 679 -2.86 -33.64 -4.97
CA SER A 679 -1.56 -32.97 -5.00
C SER A 679 -1.44 -31.92 -3.89
N GLU A 680 -0.20 -31.53 -3.55
CA GLU A 680 0.05 -30.54 -2.50
C GLU A 680 -0.69 -29.21 -2.70
N SER A 681 -1.01 -28.84 -3.95
CA SER A 681 -1.72 -27.59 -4.22
C SER A 681 -3.16 -27.58 -3.68
N MET A 682 -3.79 -28.75 -3.53
CA MET A 682 -5.15 -28.93 -3.01
C MET A 682 -5.28 -28.79 -1.48
N GLU A 683 -4.22 -28.42 -0.76
CA GLU A 683 -4.21 -28.42 0.72
C GLU A 683 -5.28 -27.48 1.31
N GLU A 684 -5.55 -26.33 0.67
CA GLU A 684 -6.56 -25.37 1.13
C GLU A 684 -7.99 -25.77 0.70
N GLU A 685 -8.11 -26.48 -0.41
CA GLU A 685 -9.36 -26.84 -1.10
C GLU A 685 -9.95 -28.16 -0.61
N LEU A 686 -9.10 -29.13 -0.23
CA LEU A 686 -9.51 -30.47 0.19
C LEU A 686 -10.47 -30.47 1.39
N PRO A 687 -10.32 -29.63 2.44
CA PRO A 687 -11.30 -29.56 3.53
C PRO A 687 -12.69 -29.15 3.04
N THR A 688 -12.75 -28.21 2.10
CA THR A 688 -13.99 -27.75 1.47
C THR A 688 -14.66 -28.87 0.69
N LEU A 689 -13.89 -29.60 -0.10
CA LEU A 689 -14.33 -30.77 -0.84
C LEU A 689 -14.85 -31.89 0.08
N LYS A 690 -14.11 -32.21 1.16
CA LYS A 690 -14.52 -33.20 2.17
C LYS A 690 -15.88 -32.87 2.78
N ASN A 691 -16.14 -31.60 3.08
CA ASN A 691 -17.43 -31.17 3.65
C ASN A 691 -18.59 -31.30 2.66
N ALA A 692 -18.37 -30.94 1.39
CA ALA A 692 -19.36 -31.13 0.33
C ALA A 692 -19.70 -32.63 0.15
N LEU A 693 -18.67 -33.47 0.14
CA LEU A 693 -18.79 -34.92 0.02
C LEU A 693 -19.56 -35.54 1.20
N LYS A 694 -19.26 -35.12 2.43
CA LYS A 694 -20.01 -35.56 3.63
C LYS A 694 -21.47 -35.14 3.56
N TYR A 695 -21.76 -33.94 3.06
CA TYR A 695 -23.13 -33.48 2.85
C TYR A 695 -23.85 -34.35 1.83
N LEU A 696 -23.23 -34.59 0.67
CA LEU A 696 -23.80 -35.46 -0.37
C LEU A 696 -24.09 -36.85 0.22
N VAL A 697 -23.12 -37.46 0.89
CA VAL A 697 -23.26 -38.77 1.58
C VAL A 697 -24.38 -38.77 2.62
N ASN A 698 -24.71 -37.62 3.22
CA ASN A 698 -25.78 -37.53 4.21
C ASN A 698 -27.17 -37.67 3.62
N ILE A 699 -27.36 -37.24 2.38
CA ILE A 699 -28.66 -37.25 1.68
C ILE A 699 -28.75 -38.37 0.64
N MET A 700 -27.67 -39.12 0.41
CA MET A 700 -27.65 -40.29 -0.45
C MET A 700 -28.45 -41.45 0.15
N ARG A 701 -29.11 -42.19 -0.74
CA ARG A 701 -29.94 -43.36 -0.40
C ARG A 701 -29.07 -44.62 -0.29
N PRO A 702 -29.50 -45.64 0.48
CA PRO A 702 -28.75 -46.88 0.65
C PRO A 702 -28.28 -47.55 -0.66
N GLU A 703 -29.02 -47.38 -1.74
CA GLU A 703 -28.74 -47.94 -3.07
C GLU A 703 -27.68 -47.16 -3.84
N ASP A 704 -27.43 -45.90 -3.47
CA ASP A 704 -26.42 -45.07 -4.09
C ASP A 704 -25.01 -45.57 -3.70
N LYS A 705 -24.07 -45.48 -4.65
CA LYS A 705 -22.68 -45.91 -4.46
C LYS A 705 -21.69 -44.79 -4.73
N ILE A 706 -20.62 -44.78 -3.93
CA ILE A 706 -19.46 -43.90 -4.09
C ILE A 706 -18.18 -44.73 -4.17
N THR A 707 -17.34 -44.37 -5.13
CA THR A 707 -15.94 -44.74 -5.25
C THR A 707 -15.11 -43.47 -5.14
N ILE A 708 -13.95 -43.52 -4.46
CA ILE A 708 -13.02 -42.39 -4.40
C ILE A 708 -11.70 -42.84 -5.00
N VAL A 709 -11.29 -42.15 -6.06
CA VAL A 709 -9.98 -42.29 -6.70
C VAL A 709 -9.20 -41.02 -6.42
N GLY A 710 -8.08 -41.12 -5.73
CA GLY A 710 -7.18 -40.00 -5.48
C GLY A 710 -5.99 -40.05 -6.44
N PHE A 711 -5.57 -38.91 -6.97
CA PHE A 711 -4.36 -38.85 -7.80
C PHE A 711 -3.39 -37.78 -7.32
N THR A 712 -2.11 -38.16 -7.31
CA THR A 712 -0.94 -37.31 -7.06
C THR A 712 0.01 -37.53 -8.24
N SER A 713 1.29 -37.86 -8.01
CA SER A 713 2.20 -38.34 -9.06
C SER A 713 1.73 -39.70 -9.64
N GLN A 714 0.92 -40.44 -8.88
CA GLN A 714 0.28 -41.70 -9.25
C GLN A 714 -1.21 -41.67 -8.88
N ALA A 715 -2.01 -42.52 -9.53
CA ALA A 715 -3.41 -42.72 -9.17
C ALA A 715 -3.55 -43.85 -8.16
N SER A 716 -4.46 -43.70 -7.20
CA SER A 716 -4.71 -44.68 -6.15
C SER A 716 -6.18 -44.70 -5.76
N LEU A 717 -6.67 -45.90 -5.45
CA LEU A 717 -8.04 -46.10 -5.00
C LEU A 717 -8.14 -45.85 -3.50
N MET A 718 -8.84 -44.77 -3.12
CA MET A 718 -9.02 -44.37 -1.73
C MET A 718 -10.26 -45.01 -1.10
N LEU A 719 -11.27 -45.32 -1.92
CA LEU A 719 -12.46 -46.02 -1.50
C LEU A 719 -12.99 -46.88 -2.65
N ARG A 720 -13.02 -48.21 -2.41
CA ARG A 720 -13.71 -49.15 -3.30
C ARG A 720 -15.19 -48.79 -3.41
N PRO A 721 -15.90 -49.18 -4.49
CA PRO A 721 -17.31 -48.84 -4.67
C PRO A 721 -18.16 -49.27 -3.47
N THR A 722 -18.57 -48.30 -2.67
CA THR A 722 -19.21 -48.49 -1.36
C THR A 722 -20.60 -47.92 -1.38
N SER A 723 -21.59 -48.70 -0.93
CA SER A 723 -22.97 -48.25 -0.78
C SER A 723 -23.10 -47.22 0.33
N ALA A 724 -23.93 -46.20 0.13
CA ALA A 724 -24.20 -45.17 1.13
C ALA A 724 -24.85 -45.70 2.42
N LYS A 725 -25.33 -46.97 2.43
CA LYS A 725 -25.69 -47.70 3.65
C LYS A 725 -24.51 -47.80 4.62
N LYS A 726 -23.27 -47.91 4.11
CA LYS A 726 -22.03 -47.90 4.90
C LYS A 726 -21.50 -46.48 5.09
N LYS A 727 -22.41 -45.56 5.46
CA LYS A 727 -22.16 -44.12 5.61
C LYS A 727 -20.92 -43.79 6.45
N VAL A 728 -20.76 -44.49 7.57
CA VAL A 728 -19.60 -44.32 8.47
C VAL A 728 -18.28 -44.65 7.75
N GLN A 729 -18.24 -45.72 6.97
CA GLN A 729 -17.07 -46.14 6.20
C GLN A 729 -16.71 -45.11 5.11
N ILE A 730 -17.71 -44.59 4.39
CA ILE A 730 -17.49 -43.57 3.36
C ILE A 730 -16.95 -42.28 4.00
N ILE A 731 -17.54 -41.83 5.12
CA ILE A 731 -17.09 -40.63 5.84
C ILE A 731 -15.68 -40.81 6.39
N GLN A 732 -15.34 -41.99 6.91
CA GLN A 732 -13.98 -42.33 7.34
C GLN A 732 -12.98 -42.25 6.18
N ALA A 733 -13.31 -42.83 5.02
CA ALA A 733 -12.45 -42.75 3.84
C ALA A 733 -12.28 -41.31 3.32
N ILE A 734 -13.32 -40.48 3.39
CA ILE A 734 -13.23 -39.04 3.09
C ILE A 734 -12.32 -38.33 4.10
N ASN A 735 -12.41 -38.67 5.39
CA ASN A 735 -11.57 -38.06 6.43
C ASN A 735 -10.08 -38.38 6.23
N THR A 736 -9.76 -39.59 5.77
CA THR A 736 -8.38 -40.07 5.58
C THR A 736 -7.69 -39.49 4.34
N LEU A 737 -8.40 -38.83 3.43
CA LEU A 737 -7.77 -38.19 2.26
C LEU A 737 -6.74 -37.15 2.72
N LYS A 738 -5.54 -37.21 2.18
CA LYS A 738 -4.44 -36.27 2.45
C LYS A 738 -3.81 -35.85 1.14
N THR A 739 -3.29 -34.63 1.10
CA THR A 739 -2.54 -34.13 -0.05
C THR A 739 -1.07 -34.56 0.01
N SER A 740 -0.45 -34.84 -1.13
CA SER A 740 0.98 -35.13 -1.26
C SER A 740 1.42 -35.09 -2.72
N GLY A 741 2.70 -34.79 -2.99
CA GLY A 741 3.31 -34.99 -4.32
C GLY A 741 2.79 -34.07 -5.44
N LYS A 742 3.16 -34.42 -6.69
CA LYS A 742 2.78 -33.68 -7.91
C LYS A 742 1.43 -34.15 -8.46
N THR A 743 1.06 -33.74 -9.69
CA THR A 743 -0.25 -34.03 -10.31
C THR A 743 -0.10 -34.88 -11.58
N ASN A 744 -0.79 -36.02 -11.65
CA ASN A 744 -0.91 -36.91 -12.80
C ASN A 744 -2.39 -37.30 -13.02
N GLY A 745 -3.16 -36.34 -13.52
CA GLY A 745 -4.60 -36.53 -13.70
C GLY A 745 -4.99 -37.51 -14.80
N GLU A 746 -4.12 -37.81 -15.78
CA GLU A 746 -4.41 -38.84 -16.79
C GLU A 746 -4.51 -40.24 -16.17
N ALA A 747 -3.57 -40.61 -15.30
CA ALA A 747 -3.64 -41.88 -14.57
C ALA A 747 -4.89 -41.97 -13.70
N GLY A 748 -5.26 -40.86 -13.06
CA GLY A 748 -6.48 -40.75 -12.24
C GLY A 748 -7.75 -40.95 -13.07
N ILE A 749 -7.84 -40.31 -14.23
CA ILE A 749 -8.96 -40.46 -15.16
C ILE A 749 -9.10 -41.91 -15.61
N ARG A 750 -8.01 -42.56 -16.05
CA ARG A 750 -8.05 -43.96 -16.49
C ARG A 750 -8.55 -44.89 -15.39
N MET A 751 -8.03 -44.75 -14.18
CA MET A 751 -8.47 -45.52 -13.01
C MET A 751 -9.94 -45.24 -12.65
N ALA A 752 -10.40 -44.00 -12.75
CA ALA A 752 -11.81 -43.67 -12.49
C ALA A 752 -12.77 -44.35 -13.47
N TYR A 753 -12.40 -44.41 -14.76
CA TYR A 753 -13.18 -45.10 -15.79
C TYR A 753 -13.14 -46.62 -15.67
N GLU A 754 -12.05 -47.18 -15.15
CA GLU A 754 -11.97 -48.61 -14.80
C GLU A 754 -12.96 -48.95 -13.68
N TRP A 755 -12.93 -48.18 -12.58
CA TRP A 755 -13.73 -48.49 -11.40
C TRP A 755 -15.22 -48.19 -11.55
N ILE A 756 -15.61 -47.21 -12.37
CA ILE A 756 -17.04 -46.94 -12.61
C ILE A 756 -17.72 -48.10 -13.35
N GLY A 757 -16.97 -48.82 -14.20
CA GLY A 757 -17.44 -49.97 -14.96
C GLY A 757 -17.88 -51.13 -14.07
N ASN A 758 -17.22 -51.34 -12.92
CA ASN A 758 -17.47 -52.46 -12.02
C ASN A 758 -18.89 -52.47 -11.41
N TYR A 759 -19.60 -51.34 -11.41
CA TYR A 759 -20.95 -51.22 -10.85
C TYR A 759 -21.91 -50.47 -11.77
N TYR A 760 -21.57 -50.42 -13.06
CA TYR A 760 -22.38 -49.78 -14.07
C TYR A 760 -23.76 -50.45 -14.19
N LYS A 761 -24.80 -49.63 -14.21
CA LYS A 761 -26.15 -50.01 -14.68
C LYS A 761 -26.72 -48.85 -15.49
N SER A 762 -27.30 -49.11 -16.66
CA SER A 762 -27.92 -48.07 -17.49
C SER A 762 -29.02 -47.31 -16.74
N SER A 763 -29.74 -47.97 -15.82
CA SER A 763 -30.76 -47.33 -14.98
C SER A 763 -30.21 -46.38 -13.90
N ARG A 764 -28.88 -46.32 -13.68
CA ARG A 764 -28.22 -45.49 -12.67
C ARG A 764 -27.68 -44.19 -13.25
N ASN A 765 -27.46 -43.21 -12.38
CA ASN A 765 -26.68 -42.01 -12.66
C ASN A 765 -25.19 -42.36 -12.55
N ASN A 766 -24.58 -42.82 -13.65
CA ASN A 766 -23.16 -43.15 -13.70
C ASN A 766 -22.37 -41.86 -14.00
N LYS A 767 -21.64 -41.36 -13.00
CA LYS A 767 -20.96 -40.08 -13.10
C LYS A 767 -19.60 -40.08 -12.43
N ILE A 768 -18.64 -39.50 -13.13
CA ILE A 768 -17.31 -39.18 -12.61
C ILE A 768 -17.29 -37.68 -12.31
N ILE A 769 -16.89 -37.31 -11.09
CA ILE A 769 -16.68 -35.91 -10.70
C ILE A 769 -15.19 -35.74 -10.42
N LEU A 770 -14.49 -35.05 -11.32
CA LEU A 770 -13.09 -34.69 -11.20
C LEU A 770 -12.96 -33.38 -10.41
N ALA A 771 -12.44 -33.41 -9.19
CA ALA A 771 -12.15 -32.21 -8.41
C ALA A 771 -10.66 -31.90 -8.43
N THR A 772 -10.25 -30.73 -8.95
CA THR A 772 -8.84 -30.35 -9.11
C THR A 772 -8.62 -28.85 -9.02
N ASP A 773 -7.46 -28.45 -8.50
CA ASP A 773 -6.93 -27.10 -8.52
C ASP A 773 -5.73 -26.96 -9.47
N GLY A 774 -5.38 -27.99 -10.24
CA GLY A 774 -4.15 -28.10 -11.04
C GLY A 774 -4.37 -28.37 -12.53
N ILE A 775 -3.27 -28.37 -13.31
CA ILE A 775 -3.26 -28.70 -14.75
C ILE A 775 -2.42 -29.95 -14.97
N PHE A 776 -2.90 -30.86 -15.81
CA PHE A 776 -2.17 -32.05 -16.24
C PHE A 776 -2.34 -32.33 -17.74
N SER A 777 -1.41 -33.09 -18.31
CA SER A 777 -1.44 -33.52 -19.72
C SER A 777 -2.32 -34.76 -19.87
N ILE A 778 -3.00 -34.87 -21.01
CA ILE A 778 -3.93 -35.97 -21.32
C ILE A 778 -3.67 -36.40 -22.76
N SER A 779 -3.34 -37.67 -22.96
CA SER A 779 -3.12 -38.26 -24.28
C SER A 779 -4.42 -38.37 -25.10
N GLN A 780 -4.28 -38.41 -26.43
CA GLN A 780 -5.43 -38.59 -27.33
C GLN A 780 -6.24 -39.87 -27.07
N PRO A 781 -5.63 -41.05 -26.80
CA PRO A 781 -6.39 -42.25 -26.44
C PRO A 781 -7.28 -42.09 -25.21
N THR A 782 -6.88 -41.26 -24.24
CA THR A 782 -7.70 -40.97 -23.05
C THR A 782 -8.92 -40.11 -23.42
N TYR A 783 -8.77 -39.15 -24.34
CA TYR A 783 -9.90 -38.40 -24.87
C TYR A 783 -10.90 -39.29 -25.62
N ASP A 784 -10.41 -40.21 -26.45
CA ASP A 784 -11.25 -41.14 -27.22
C ASP A 784 -12.02 -42.09 -26.28
N MET A 785 -11.37 -42.57 -25.22
CA MET A 785 -12.01 -43.36 -24.15
C MET A 785 -13.13 -42.59 -23.45
N ILE A 786 -12.89 -41.33 -23.06
CA ILE A 786 -13.90 -40.46 -22.42
C ILE A 786 -15.12 -40.31 -23.33
N GLN A 787 -14.90 -40.03 -24.62
CA GLN A 787 -15.96 -39.86 -25.60
C GLN A 787 -16.76 -41.15 -25.81
N LYS A 788 -16.10 -42.31 -25.94
CA LYS A 788 -16.74 -43.62 -26.05
C LYS A 788 -17.62 -43.91 -24.82
N LYS A 789 -17.07 -43.74 -23.62
CA LYS A 789 -17.79 -44.00 -22.36
C LYS A 789 -18.93 -43.03 -22.09
N ALA A 790 -18.85 -41.80 -22.57
CA ALA A 790 -19.98 -40.87 -22.57
C ALA A 790 -21.14 -41.33 -23.47
N GLY A 791 -20.85 -42.06 -24.55
CA GLY A 791 -21.86 -42.76 -25.36
C GLY A 791 -22.54 -43.92 -24.62
N GLU A 792 -21.82 -44.56 -23.69
CA GLU A 792 -22.31 -45.60 -22.77
C GLU A 792 -22.95 -45.02 -21.49
N GLU A 793 -23.46 -43.78 -21.54
CA GLU A 793 -24.10 -43.07 -20.41
C GLU A 793 -23.24 -42.88 -19.14
N VAL A 794 -21.91 -42.84 -19.28
CA VAL A 794 -20.99 -42.47 -18.19
C VAL A 794 -20.53 -41.02 -18.37
N SER A 795 -21.05 -40.10 -17.56
CA SER A 795 -20.74 -38.66 -17.67
C SER A 795 -19.52 -38.24 -16.84
N LEU A 796 -18.73 -37.28 -17.31
CA LEU A 796 -17.59 -36.69 -16.59
C LEU A 796 -17.78 -35.19 -16.38
N SER A 797 -17.89 -34.81 -15.11
CA SER A 797 -17.97 -33.40 -14.68
C SER A 797 -16.69 -32.98 -13.97
N VAL A 798 -16.34 -31.70 -14.06
CA VAL A 798 -15.11 -31.14 -13.45
C VAL A 798 -15.48 -30.06 -12.44
N PHE A 799 -14.99 -30.21 -11.22
CA PHE A 799 -15.07 -29.25 -10.13
C PHE A 799 -13.70 -28.58 -9.99
N SER A 800 -13.58 -27.37 -10.52
CA SER A 800 -12.34 -26.60 -10.55
C SER A 800 -12.33 -25.53 -9.45
N PHE A 801 -11.27 -25.50 -8.64
CA PHE A 801 -11.13 -24.47 -7.60
C PHE A 801 -10.64 -23.13 -8.18
N ALA A 802 -11.13 -22.02 -7.59
CA ALA A 802 -11.26 -20.68 -8.20
C ALA A 802 -9.99 -19.93 -8.63
N ASN A 803 -8.80 -20.53 -8.59
CA ASN A 803 -7.50 -19.90 -8.88
C ASN A 803 -6.96 -20.16 -10.31
N GLN A 804 -7.71 -20.83 -11.20
CA GLN A 804 -7.18 -21.49 -12.41
C GLN A 804 -7.77 -21.00 -13.76
N LEU A 805 -7.54 -19.74 -14.17
CA LEU A 805 -7.97 -19.26 -15.51
C LEU A 805 -7.18 -19.84 -16.70
N LYS A 806 -5.96 -20.36 -16.49
CA LYS A 806 -5.12 -20.93 -17.56
C LYS A 806 -5.43 -22.40 -17.89
N ALA A 807 -6.12 -23.11 -17.00
CA ALA A 807 -6.50 -24.52 -17.13
C ALA A 807 -7.80 -24.75 -17.91
N TYR A 808 -8.58 -23.68 -18.09
CA TYR A 808 -9.97 -23.71 -18.51
C TYR A 808 -10.19 -24.48 -19.81
N GLU A 809 -9.42 -24.19 -20.87
CA GLU A 809 -9.63 -24.81 -22.19
C GLU A 809 -9.40 -26.33 -22.20
N LYS A 810 -8.38 -26.82 -21.47
CA LYS A 810 -8.08 -28.26 -21.42
C LYS A 810 -9.11 -29.06 -20.63
N LEU A 811 -9.49 -28.56 -19.46
CA LEU A 811 -10.51 -29.22 -18.63
C LEU A 811 -11.91 -29.10 -19.23
N LYS A 812 -12.20 -28.00 -19.94
CA LYS A 812 -13.44 -27.85 -20.71
C LYS A 812 -13.54 -28.87 -21.83
N LYS A 813 -12.44 -29.16 -22.55
CA LYS A 813 -12.40 -30.22 -23.58
C LYS A 813 -12.80 -31.58 -23.00
N LEU A 814 -12.34 -31.93 -21.79
CA LEU A 814 -12.74 -33.18 -21.11
C LEU A 814 -14.23 -33.26 -20.84
N VAL A 815 -14.79 -32.18 -20.31
CA VAL A 815 -16.21 -32.11 -19.97
C VAL A 815 -17.09 -32.17 -21.22
N THR A 816 -16.70 -31.48 -22.29
CA THR A 816 -17.40 -31.52 -23.57
C THR A 816 -17.45 -32.94 -24.14
N LEU A 817 -16.32 -33.66 -24.15
CA LEU A 817 -16.26 -35.05 -24.62
C LEU A 817 -16.98 -36.01 -23.67
N GLY A 818 -16.91 -35.75 -22.36
CA GLY A 818 -17.51 -36.55 -21.30
C GLY A 818 -18.99 -36.27 -21.03
N ARG A 819 -19.64 -35.39 -21.80
CA ARG A 819 -21.06 -35.00 -21.65
C ARG A 819 -21.45 -34.64 -20.20
N GLY A 820 -20.59 -33.89 -19.49
CA GLY A 820 -20.86 -33.45 -18.11
C GLY A 820 -20.83 -31.93 -17.94
N SER A 821 -20.65 -31.47 -16.70
CA SER A 821 -20.62 -30.05 -16.33
C SER A 821 -19.21 -29.59 -15.94
N TYR A 822 -18.82 -28.38 -16.36
CA TYR A 822 -17.60 -27.72 -15.86
C TYR A 822 -18.01 -26.68 -14.82
N GLU A 823 -17.60 -26.89 -13.58
CA GLU A 823 -18.05 -26.15 -12.43
C GLU A 823 -16.90 -25.51 -11.67
N VAL A 824 -16.93 -24.19 -11.55
CA VAL A 824 -16.04 -23.49 -10.62
C VAL A 824 -16.64 -23.58 -9.22
N VAL A 825 -15.87 -24.14 -8.28
CA VAL A 825 -16.32 -24.46 -6.93
C VAL A 825 -15.54 -23.70 -5.86
N SER A 826 -16.23 -23.41 -4.76
CA SER A 826 -15.72 -22.77 -3.56
C SER A 826 -16.53 -23.25 -2.35
N ALA A 827 -16.11 -22.89 -1.13
CA ALA A 827 -16.82 -23.31 0.09
C ALA A 827 -18.30 -22.90 0.14
N GLY A 828 -18.70 -21.84 -0.59
CA GLY A 828 -20.08 -21.36 -0.61
C GLY A 828 -21.02 -22.16 -1.52
N ASN A 829 -20.52 -22.85 -2.54
CA ASN A 829 -21.37 -23.42 -3.60
C ASN A 829 -21.06 -24.88 -3.98
N ILE A 830 -19.93 -25.43 -3.53
CA ILE A 830 -19.51 -26.78 -3.89
C ILE A 830 -20.55 -27.85 -3.53
N THR A 831 -21.24 -27.69 -2.39
CA THR A 831 -22.26 -28.61 -1.90
C THR A 831 -23.46 -28.65 -2.83
N TYR A 832 -24.01 -27.48 -3.16
CA TYR A 832 -25.14 -27.36 -4.08
C TYR A 832 -24.83 -27.99 -5.45
N LYS A 833 -23.67 -27.65 -6.02
CA LYS A 833 -23.24 -28.18 -7.31
C LYS A 833 -23.08 -29.70 -7.28
N MET A 834 -22.58 -30.23 -6.17
CA MET A 834 -22.44 -31.67 -5.96
C MET A 834 -23.79 -32.40 -5.88
N VAL A 835 -24.77 -31.81 -5.20
CA VAL A 835 -26.15 -32.34 -5.14
C VAL A 835 -26.81 -32.27 -6.51
N ARG A 836 -26.61 -31.19 -7.26
CA ARG A 836 -27.10 -31.05 -8.63
C ARG A 836 -26.60 -32.17 -9.54
N GLU A 837 -25.31 -32.49 -9.47
CA GLU A 837 -24.74 -33.59 -10.24
C GLU A 837 -25.32 -34.95 -9.82
N ALA A 838 -25.71 -35.12 -8.55
CA ALA A 838 -26.38 -36.32 -8.05
C ALA A 838 -27.86 -36.43 -8.47
N GLN A 839 -28.47 -35.30 -8.81
CA GLN A 839 -29.86 -35.22 -9.30
C GLN A 839 -29.95 -35.11 -10.83
N SER A 840 -28.84 -35.26 -11.55
CA SER A 840 -28.82 -35.00 -13.00
C SER A 840 -29.56 -36.04 -13.85
N LYS A 841 -29.97 -37.19 -13.29
CA LYS A 841 -30.73 -38.25 -14.01
C LYS A 841 -32.01 -38.59 -13.24
N LYS A 842 -33.17 -38.50 -13.89
CA LYS A 842 -34.49 -38.82 -13.29
C LYS A 842 -34.78 -40.32 -13.32
N MET A 843 -35.59 -40.82 -12.37
CA MET A 843 -36.06 -42.22 -12.41
C MET A 843 -37.03 -42.45 -13.58
N ALA A 844 -36.98 -43.63 -14.19
CA ALA A 844 -37.97 -44.06 -15.18
C ALA A 844 -39.35 -44.22 -14.51
N LYS A 845 -40.38 -43.54 -15.03
CA LYS A 845 -41.72 -43.51 -14.43
C LYS A 845 -42.44 -44.87 -14.53
N GLN A 846 -42.88 -45.43 -13.40
CA GLN A 846 -44.02 -46.36 -13.39
C GLN A 846 -45.30 -45.61 -13.84
N LYS A 847 -46.10 -46.26 -14.71
CA LYS A 847 -47.28 -45.68 -15.36
C LYS A 847 -48.44 -45.39 -14.37
N ARG A 848 -49.03 -44.19 -14.53
CA ARG A 848 -50.40 -43.70 -14.14
C ARG A 848 -50.62 -43.42 -12.63
N ARG A 849 -51.40 -42.42 -12.20
CA ARG A 849 -52.66 -41.81 -12.72
C ARG A 849 -52.67 -40.27 -12.63
N ARG A 850 -53.36 -39.63 -13.58
CA ARG A 850 -53.80 -38.22 -13.53
C ARG A 850 -54.73 -37.99 -12.34
N LYS A 851 -54.46 -36.98 -11.51
CA LYS A 851 -55.49 -36.30 -10.70
C LYS A 851 -55.15 -34.81 -10.48
N GLN A 852 -56.14 -34.01 -10.88
CA GLN A 852 -56.51 -32.61 -10.63
C GLN A 852 -55.46 -31.55 -10.23
N LYS A 853 -55.44 -30.51 -11.07
CA LYS A 853 -54.96 -29.15 -10.77
C LYS A 853 -55.69 -28.61 -9.54
N ASN A 854 -54.95 -28.41 -8.45
CA ASN A 854 -55.23 -27.35 -7.49
C ASN A 854 -53.97 -26.48 -7.39
N ALA A 855 -54.19 -25.17 -7.33
CA ALA A 855 -53.20 -24.12 -7.49
C ALA A 855 -51.97 -24.32 -6.58
N ILE A 856 -50.79 -24.31 -7.20
CA ILE A 856 -49.50 -24.37 -6.50
C ILE A 856 -49.20 -22.95 -5.96
N PRO A 857 -48.94 -22.76 -4.66
CA PRO A 857 -48.49 -21.47 -4.14
C PRO A 857 -47.04 -21.22 -4.56
N HIS A 858 -46.79 -20.03 -5.11
CA HIS A 858 -45.49 -19.37 -5.36
C HIS A 858 -44.25 -20.25 -5.62
N VAL A 859 -43.82 -20.22 -6.89
CA VAL A 859 -42.53 -20.71 -7.38
C VAL A 859 -41.38 -19.96 -6.70
N ASN A 860 -40.57 -20.66 -5.88
CA ASN A 860 -39.31 -20.12 -5.36
C ASN A 860 -38.26 -20.05 -6.48
N LYS A 861 -37.81 -18.83 -6.82
CA LYS A 861 -36.66 -18.60 -7.71
C LYS A 861 -35.36 -19.13 -7.08
N ARG A 862 -34.39 -19.51 -7.93
CA ARG A 862 -33.06 -20.00 -7.57
C ARG A 862 -32.42 -19.17 -6.44
N PRO A 863 -31.85 -19.80 -5.39
CA PRO A 863 -31.00 -19.09 -4.45
C PRO A 863 -29.72 -18.65 -5.16
N CYS A 864 -29.41 -17.37 -5.07
CA CYS A 864 -28.12 -16.84 -5.47
C CYS A 864 -27.03 -17.39 -4.54
N ASP A 865 -25.96 -17.97 -5.08
CA ASP A 865 -24.75 -18.46 -4.37
C ASP A 865 -24.07 -17.40 -3.45
N CYS A 866 -24.49 -16.13 -3.51
CA CYS A 866 -23.98 -14.99 -2.74
C CYS A 866 -24.86 -14.58 -1.56
N ASN A 867 -26.14 -14.91 -1.63
CA ASN A 867 -27.05 -14.62 -0.54
C ASN A 867 -27.08 -15.86 0.32
N SER A 868 -26.46 -15.80 1.50
CA SER A 868 -26.99 -16.57 2.62
C SER A 868 -28.38 -15.98 2.91
N THR A 869 -29.38 -16.35 2.12
CA THR A 869 -30.74 -16.36 2.65
C THR A 869 -30.62 -17.17 3.92
N LYS A 870 -30.92 -16.52 5.05
CA LYS A 870 -31.33 -17.23 6.25
C LYS A 870 -32.23 -18.33 5.72
N ILE A 871 -31.81 -19.60 5.88
CA ILE A 871 -32.75 -20.69 5.71
C ILE A 871 -33.75 -20.41 6.81
N ASN A 872 -34.86 -19.75 6.42
CA ASN A 872 -36.04 -19.67 7.25
C ASN A 872 -36.29 -21.10 7.67
N LYS A 873 -36.40 -21.32 8.99
CA LYS A 873 -36.79 -22.60 9.56
C LYS A 873 -38.02 -23.07 8.81
N ILE A 874 -37.85 -23.96 7.84
CA ILE A 874 -38.96 -24.73 7.30
C ILE A 874 -39.32 -25.64 8.46
N LYS A 875 -40.43 -25.31 9.14
CA LYS A 875 -40.99 -26.16 10.19
C LYS A 875 -41.53 -27.42 9.51
N PRO A 876 -41.03 -28.62 9.85
CA PRO A 876 -41.71 -29.86 9.50
C PRO A 876 -42.99 -30.00 10.35
N PRO A 877 -44.00 -30.73 9.85
CA PRO A 877 -45.34 -30.77 10.42
C PRO A 877 -45.38 -31.57 11.73
N VAL A 878 -46.36 -31.23 12.55
CA VAL A 878 -46.64 -31.84 13.85
C VAL A 878 -46.86 -33.34 13.67
N SER A 879 -46.04 -34.14 14.35
CA SER A 879 -46.31 -35.54 14.66
C SER A 879 -46.14 -35.71 16.16
N LYS A 880 -47.19 -36.23 16.81
CA LYS A 880 -47.26 -36.49 18.26
C LYS A 880 -46.20 -37.52 18.68
N LYS A 881 -45.74 -37.38 19.94
CA LYS A 881 -44.92 -38.27 20.82
C LYS A 881 -44.52 -39.64 20.19
N THR A 882 -43.27 -40.13 20.26
CA THR A 882 -42.45 -40.37 21.46
C THR A 882 -41.00 -40.78 21.06
N THR A 883 -40.00 -40.37 21.86
CA THR A 883 -38.72 -41.05 22.24
C THR A 883 -37.49 -41.23 21.29
N THR A 884 -36.41 -40.49 21.66
CA THR A 884 -35.01 -40.90 22.01
C THR A 884 -33.79 -40.97 21.05
N TYR A 885 -32.70 -40.35 21.57
CA TYR A 885 -31.24 -40.60 21.58
C TYR A 885 -30.37 -40.59 20.30
N GLN A 886 -29.49 -39.56 20.20
CA GLN A 886 -28.14 -39.73 19.65
C GLN A 886 -27.19 -40.21 20.76
N GLY A 887 -26.77 -41.48 20.70
CA GLY A 887 -25.64 -41.99 21.50
C GLY A 887 -25.85 -42.12 23.01
N GLY A 888 -27.10 -42.22 23.50
CA GLY A 888 -27.39 -42.45 24.93
C GLY A 888 -27.17 -41.24 25.86
N VAL A 889 -26.83 -40.07 25.30
CA VAL A 889 -26.63 -38.80 26.05
C VAL A 889 -27.95 -38.01 26.02
N ASN A 890 -28.47 -37.65 27.19
CA ASN A 890 -29.72 -36.88 27.28
C ASN A 890 -29.41 -35.39 27.10
N MET A 891 -29.67 -34.85 25.91
CA MET A 891 -29.37 -33.46 25.59
C MET A 891 -30.26 -32.43 26.30
N THR A 892 -31.26 -32.88 27.07
CA THR A 892 -32.29 -32.03 27.68
C THR A 892 -32.38 -32.12 29.21
N SER A 893 -31.63 -33.02 29.86
CA SER A 893 -31.71 -33.21 31.32
C SER A 893 -30.43 -33.84 31.90
N MET A 894 -30.11 -33.50 33.15
CA MET A 894 -29.05 -34.12 33.96
C MET A 894 -29.57 -35.18 34.95
N GLN A 895 -30.84 -35.58 34.85
CA GLN A 895 -31.43 -36.56 35.75
C GLN A 895 -30.75 -37.94 35.61
N GLY A 896 -30.44 -38.58 36.73
CA GLY A 896 -29.75 -39.88 36.78
C GLY A 896 -28.22 -39.80 36.76
N PHE A 897 -27.64 -38.59 36.80
CA PHE A 897 -26.20 -38.35 36.84
C PHE A 897 -25.76 -37.68 38.16
N ALA A 898 -24.53 -37.93 38.59
CA ALA A 898 -23.97 -37.38 39.82
C ALA A 898 -23.94 -35.83 39.80
N PRO A 899 -24.02 -35.15 40.96
CA PRO A 899 -23.89 -33.70 41.03
C PRO A 899 -22.56 -33.23 40.44
N ASN A 900 -22.62 -32.23 39.57
CA ASN A 900 -21.46 -31.73 38.85
C ASN A 900 -20.66 -30.72 39.68
N ASN A 901 -19.34 -30.84 39.64
CA ASN A 901 -18.39 -29.81 40.01
C ASN A 901 -17.45 -29.61 38.82
N LEU A 902 -17.86 -28.74 37.89
CA LEU A 902 -17.19 -28.54 36.60
C LEU A 902 -16.36 -27.26 36.61
N MET A 903 -15.05 -27.39 36.37
CA MET A 903 -14.16 -26.25 36.23
C MET A 903 -13.68 -26.08 34.79
N LEU A 904 -13.97 -24.91 34.21
CA LEU A 904 -13.36 -24.51 32.95
C LEU A 904 -11.99 -23.88 33.21
N LEU A 905 -10.93 -24.53 32.74
CA LEU A 905 -9.58 -23.97 32.69
C LEU A 905 -9.34 -23.41 31.28
N LEU A 906 -9.48 -22.10 31.13
CA LEU A 906 -9.59 -21.44 29.83
C LEU A 906 -8.29 -20.73 29.42
N ASP A 907 -7.80 -21.08 28.23
CA ASP A 907 -6.89 -20.22 27.49
C ASP A 907 -7.70 -19.04 26.91
N VAL A 908 -7.34 -17.82 27.34
CA VAL A 908 -7.91 -16.58 26.78
C VAL A 908 -6.87 -15.80 25.99
N SER A 909 -5.88 -16.47 25.40
CA SER A 909 -4.92 -15.84 24.49
C SER A 909 -5.59 -15.36 23.20
N GLY A 910 -4.91 -14.47 22.47
CA GLY A 910 -5.46 -13.84 21.27
C GLY A 910 -5.87 -14.81 20.14
N SER A 911 -5.33 -16.02 20.12
CA SER A 911 -5.65 -17.07 19.14
C SER A 911 -7.05 -17.66 19.35
N MET A 912 -7.56 -17.63 20.58
CA MET A 912 -8.91 -18.10 20.92
C MET A 912 -10.05 -17.18 20.45
N ARG A 913 -9.75 -16.06 19.78
CA ARG A 913 -10.73 -15.05 19.33
C ARG A 913 -11.62 -15.50 18.17
N ASP A 914 -11.20 -16.49 17.38
CA ASP A 914 -11.95 -16.96 16.21
C ASP A 914 -13.35 -17.46 16.60
N LYS A 915 -14.35 -17.24 15.74
CA LYS A 915 -15.76 -17.59 16.00
C LYS A 915 -15.97 -19.06 16.44
N ASN A 916 -15.14 -19.98 15.96
CA ASN A 916 -15.21 -21.41 16.27
C ASN A 916 -14.37 -21.83 17.50
N LYS A 917 -13.93 -20.88 18.34
CA LYS A 917 -13.10 -21.13 19.52
C LYS A 917 -13.78 -20.62 20.79
N LEU A 918 -13.26 -19.57 21.45
CA LEU A 918 -13.88 -19.02 22.66
C LEU A 918 -15.35 -18.59 22.45
N PRO A 919 -15.75 -17.92 21.36
CA PRO A 919 -17.17 -17.62 21.10
C PRO A 919 -18.06 -18.85 20.97
N LEU A 920 -17.57 -19.93 20.35
CA LEU A 920 -18.27 -21.21 20.26
C LEU A 920 -18.40 -21.88 21.64
N LEU A 921 -17.32 -21.88 22.41
CA LEU A 921 -17.31 -22.42 23.77
C LEU A 921 -18.29 -21.67 24.67
N LYS A 922 -18.33 -20.32 24.61
CA LYS A 922 -19.32 -19.51 25.32
C LYS A 922 -20.75 -19.93 24.96
N GLN A 923 -21.07 -20.02 23.66
CA GLN A 923 -22.40 -20.41 23.21
C GLN A 923 -22.79 -21.80 23.72
N SER A 924 -21.86 -22.75 23.62
CA SER A 924 -22.06 -24.13 24.04
C SER A 924 -22.19 -24.29 25.55
N PHE A 925 -21.42 -23.51 26.31
CA PHE A 925 -21.44 -23.58 27.76
C PHE A 925 -22.72 -22.95 28.34
N LYS A 926 -23.24 -21.87 27.73
CA LYS A 926 -24.57 -21.37 28.06
C LYS A 926 -25.67 -22.40 27.81
N TYR A 927 -25.54 -23.21 26.75
CA TYR A 927 -26.45 -24.32 26.50
C TYR A 927 -26.39 -25.37 27.62
N LEU A 928 -25.19 -25.70 28.11
CA LEU A 928 -25.02 -26.63 29.24
C LEU A 928 -25.66 -26.09 30.54
N VAL A 929 -25.42 -24.82 30.87
CA VAL A 929 -25.97 -24.18 32.08
C VAL A 929 -27.51 -24.23 32.09
N ASN A 930 -28.16 -24.09 30.94
CA ASN A 930 -29.62 -24.16 30.82
C ASN A 930 -30.21 -25.54 31.15
N ILE A 931 -29.41 -26.60 31.17
CA ILE A 931 -29.87 -27.97 31.46
C ILE A 931 -29.26 -28.55 32.75
N MET A 932 -28.44 -27.79 33.48
CA MET A 932 -27.86 -28.16 34.78
C MET A 932 -28.87 -27.96 35.92
N ARG A 933 -28.71 -28.73 37.00
CA ARG A 933 -29.59 -28.76 38.17
C ARG A 933 -29.08 -27.84 39.29
N PRO A 934 -29.91 -27.47 40.28
CA PRO A 934 -29.48 -26.61 41.39
C PRO A 934 -28.23 -27.08 42.15
N GLU A 935 -28.06 -28.38 42.30
CA GLU A 935 -26.91 -29.00 42.97
C GLU A 935 -25.63 -29.06 42.11
N ASP A 936 -25.72 -28.76 40.82
CA ASP A 936 -24.59 -28.71 39.91
C ASP A 936 -23.87 -27.34 40.01
N GLU A 937 -22.54 -27.35 40.10
CA GLU A 937 -21.69 -26.18 40.26
C GLU A 937 -20.70 -26.00 39.12
N VAL A 938 -20.42 -24.73 38.81
CA VAL A 938 -19.45 -24.31 37.81
C VAL A 938 -18.41 -23.38 38.41
N SER A 939 -17.15 -23.55 38.03
CA SER A 939 -16.06 -22.61 38.27
C SER A 939 -15.32 -22.28 36.96
N ILE A 940 -14.70 -21.09 36.87
CA ILE A 940 -13.91 -20.68 35.69
C ILE A 940 -12.59 -20.08 36.12
N VAL A 941 -11.49 -20.66 35.65
CA VAL A 941 -10.12 -20.13 35.77
C VAL A 941 -9.63 -19.73 34.38
N VAL A 942 -9.13 -18.51 34.24
CA VAL A 942 -8.49 -18.03 33.01
C VAL A 942 -6.99 -17.89 33.22
N TYR A 943 -6.20 -18.16 32.19
CA TYR A 943 -4.77 -17.90 32.21
C TYR A 943 -4.30 -17.21 30.92
N ALA A 944 -3.85 -15.95 31.07
CA ALA A 944 -3.13 -15.21 30.05
C ALA A 944 -2.32 -14.08 30.73
N GLY A 945 -1.03 -14.30 30.95
CA GLY A 945 -0.15 -13.50 31.81
C GLY A 945 -0.08 -14.10 33.21
N ASP A 946 -1.08 -13.81 34.03
CA ASP A 946 -1.31 -14.40 35.37
C ASP A 946 -2.56 -15.32 35.35
N ALA A 947 -2.69 -16.20 36.34
CA ALA A 947 -3.86 -17.08 36.49
C ALA A 947 -4.84 -16.49 37.51
N ALA A 948 -6.12 -16.41 37.15
CA ALA A 948 -7.17 -15.86 38.00
C ALA A 948 -8.43 -16.74 37.98
N ILE A 949 -9.08 -16.87 39.14
CA ILE A 949 -10.44 -17.39 39.24
C ILE A 949 -11.38 -16.25 38.85
N VAL A 950 -12.20 -16.44 37.81
CA VAL A 950 -13.16 -15.44 37.32
C VAL A 950 -14.60 -15.83 37.64
N LEU A 951 -14.81 -17.08 38.04
CA LEU A 951 -16.04 -17.56 38.66
C LEU A 951 -15.66 -18.59 39.73
N GLU A 952 -15.90 -18.24 41.00
CA GLU A 952 -15.84 -19.18 42.13
C GLU A 952 -16.95 -20.25 41.98
N PRO A 953 -16.89 -21.40 42.68
CA PRO A 953 -17.92 -22.43 42.59
C PRO A 953 -19.32 -21.84 42.78
N THR A 954 -20.09 -21.83 41.70
CA THR A 954 -21.39 -21.18 41.63
C THR A 954 -22.43 -22.20 41.16
N SER A 955 -23.50 -22.34 41.94
CA SER A 955 -24.64 -23.20 41.59
C SER A 955 -25.26 -22.78 40.25
N ALA A 956 -25.68 -23.75 39.46
CA ALA A 956 -26.38 -23.52 38.19
C ALA A 956 -27.73 -22.79 38.33
N THR A 957 -28.25 -22.61 39.56
CA THR A 957 -29.38 -21.70 39.81
C THR A 957 -29.05 -20.25 39.50
N ASN A 958 -27.79 -19.83 39.68
CA ASN A 958 -27.33 -18.47 39.42
C ASN A 958 -26.94 -18.28 37.93
N GLN A 959 -27.85 -18.66 37.03
CA GLN A 959 -27.60 -18.65 35.58
C GLN A 959 -27.21 -17.28 35.06
N GLU A 960 -27.79 -16.21 35.60
CA GLU A 960 -27.47 -14.84 35.20
C GLU A 960 -26.02 -14.47 35.54
N GLN A 961 -25.55 -14.82 36.75
CA GLN A 961 -24.16 -14.59 37.17
C GLN A 961 -23.19 -15.39 36.29
N ILE A 962 -23.50 -16.67 36.06
CA ILE A 962 -22.69 -17.55 35.22
C ILE A 962 -22.62 -17.03 33.77
N ASN A 963 -23.77 -16.67 33.17
CA ASN A 963 -23.86 -16.14 31.82
C ASN A 963 -23.17 -14.79 31.65
N THR A 964 -23.26 -13.92 32.67
CA THR A 964 -22.59 -12.62 32.69
C THR A 964 -21.07 -12.79 32.67
N VAL A 965 -20.51 -13.67 33.51
CA VAL A 965 -19.08 -13.96 33.51
C VAL A 965 -18.64 -14.56 32.18
N ILE A 966 -19.41 -15.49 31.61
CA ILE A 966 -19.14 -16.10 30.29
C ILE A 966 -19.08 -15.03 29.20
N ASP A 967 -20.00 -14.05 29.20
CA ASP A 967 -20.02 -12.98 28.20
C ASP A 967 -18.84 -12.01 28.34
N GLN A 968 -18.37 -11.77 29.56
CA GLN A 968 -17.26 -10.87 29.87
C GLN A 968 -15.87 -11.43 29.51
N LEU A 969 -15.71 -12.74 29.30
CA LEU A 969 -14.43 -13.33 28.89
C LEU A 969 -13.90 -12.69 27.59
N ARG A 970 -12.69 -12.12 27.58
CA ARG A 970 -12.06 -11.52 26.39
C ARG A 970 -10.69 -12.13 26.13
N SER A 971 -10.34 -12.28 24.86
CA SER A 971 -9.03 -12.82 24.47
C SER A 971 -7.92 -11.76 24.57
N SER A 972 -6.95 -11.89 25.49
CA SER A 972 -5.77 -11.01 25.63
C SER A 972 -4.63 -11.70 26.39
N GLY A 973 -3.36 -11.52 25.98
CA GLY A 973 -2.17 -11.93 26.76
C GLY A 973 -1.37 -13.13 26.22
N LYS A 974 -0.28 -13.50 26.91
CA LYS A 974 0.58 -14.69 26.64
C LYS A 974 0.28 -15.81 27.65
N THR A 975 0.40 -17.08 27.26
CA THR A 975 -0.02 -18.26 28.04
C THR A 975 0.88 -18.54 29.27
N ASN A 976 0.31 -18.59 30.50
CA ASN A 976 1.01 -19.02 31.74
C ASN A 976 0.37 -20.28 32.36
N VAL A 977 0.79 -21.43 31.84
CA VAL A 977 0.20 -22.74 32.11
C VAL A 977 0.39 -23.20 33.55
N LYS A 978 1.60 -23.02 34.11
CA LYS A 978 1.95 -23.53 35.46
C LYS A 978 1.08 -22.90 36.56
N ALA A 979 0.81 -21.60 36.46
CA ALA A 979 -0.05 -20.89 37.42
C ALA A 979 -1.51 -21.34 37.30
N GLY A 980 -2.02 -21.52 36.08
CA GLY A 980 -3.39 -21.97 35.81
C GLY A 980 -3.70 -23.34 36.41
N PHE A 981 -2.83 -24.33 36.18
CA PHE A 981 -2.99 -25.67 36.73
C PHE A 981 -2.92 -25.71 38.27
N LYS A 982 -2.01 -24.95 38.89
CA LYS A 982 -1.93 -24.86 40.36
C LYS A 982 -3.20 -24.27 40.97
N LEU A 983 -3.72 -23.18 40.38
CA LEU A 983 -4.91 -22.51 40.88
C LEU A 983 -6.17 -23.37 40.68
N ALA A 984 -6.31 -23.99 39.51
CA ALA A 984 -7.43 -24.88 39.21
C ALA A 984 -7.52 -26.05 40.19
N TYR A 985 -6.40 -26.77 40.39
CA TYR A 985 -6.40 -27.87 41.35
C TYR A 985 -6.56 -27.39 42.79
N LYS A 986 -6.06 -26.21 43.18
CA LYS A 986 -6.32 -25.65 44.53
C LYS A 986 -7.83 -25.52 44.79
N TRP A 987 -8.56 -24.93 43.86
CA TRP A 987 -10.01 -24.72 43.99
C TRP A 987 -10.81 -26.02 43.88
N MET A 988 -10.44 -26.93 42.97
CA MET A 988 -11.12 -28.24 42.84
C MET A 988 -10.95 -29.10 44.09
N ASN A 989 -9.79 -29.06 44.76
CA ASN A 989 -9.61 -29.80 46.02
C ASN A 989 -10.39 -29.16 47.17
N LYS A 990 -10.48 -27.81 47.22
CA LYS A 990 -11.23 -27.09 48.27
C LYS A 990 -12.73 -27.40 48.20
N ASN A 991 -13.26 -27.61 46.99
CA ASN A 991 -14.70 -27.78 46.76
C ASN A 991 -15.00 -29.17 46.18
N TYR A 992 -14.24 -30.17 46.61
CA TYR A 992 -14.44 -31.55 46.15
C TYR A 992 -15.84 -32.03 46.58
N LYS A 993 -16.63 -32.52 45.62
CA LYS A 993 -17.94 -33.11 45.89
C LYS A 993 -17.81 -34.62 46.03
N GLU A 994 -18.03 -35.14 47.23
CA GLU A 994 -18.11 -36.58 47.45
C GLU A 994 -19.26 -37.17 46.61
N ASN A 995 -19.00 -38.31 45.96
CA ASN A 995 -19.92 -38.93 45.00
C ASN A 995 -20.35 -38.02 43.82
N GLY A 996 -19.64 -36.92 43.59
CA GLY A 996 -19.88 -35.97 42.49
C GLY A 996 -19.00 -36.19 41.25
N ASN A 997 -19.38 -35.58 40.14
CA ASN A 997 -18.54 -35.47 38.95
C ASN A 997 -17.56 -34.30 39.09
N ASN A 998 -16.39 -34.55 39.69
CA ASN A 998 -15.32 -33.56 39.85
C ASN A 998 -14.41 -33.55 38.62
N ARG A 999 -14.58 -32.55 37.74
CA ARG A 999 -13.91 -32.54 36.44
C ARG A 999 -13.43 -31.17 36.00
N ILE A 1000 -12.18 -31.11 35.55
CA ILE A 1000 -11.58 -29.94 34.90
C ILE A 1000 -11.66 -30.13 33.38
N ILE A 1001 -12.15 -29.12 32.66
CA ILE A 1001 -12.15 -29.04 31.20
C ILE A 1001 -11.17 -27.95 30.77
N LEU A 1002 -10.02 -28.37 30.25
CA LEU A 1002 -9.01 -27.48 29.68
C LEU A 1002 -9.40 -27.11 28.24
N ALA A 1003 -9.69 -25.83 27.99
CA ALA A 1003 -10.02 -25.34 26.65
C ALA A 1003 -8.86 -24.53 26.05
N THR A 1004 -8.27 -25.02 24.96
CA THR A 1004 -7.10 -24.40 24.30
C THR A 1004 -7.13 -24.60 22.79
N ASP A 1005 -6.52 -23.69 22.02
CA ASP A 1005 -6.33 -23.83 20.57
C ASP A 1005 -4.87 -24.08 20.13
N GLY A 1006 -3.98 -24.38 21.10
CA GLY A 1006 -2.56 -24.62 20.83
C GLY A 1006 -1.85 -25.46 21.89
N GLU A 1007 -0.63 -25.88 21.56
CA GLU A 1007 0.31 -26.57 22.45
C GLU A 1007 1.19 -25.60 23.21
N PHE A 1008 1.56 -26.00 24.42
CA PHE A 1008 2.42 -25.26 25.31
C PHE A 1008 3.38 -26.22 26.02
N PRO A 1009 4.59 -25.78 26.41
CA PRO A 1009 5.55 -26.64 27.10
C PRO A 1009 5.03 -27.02 28.49
N ILE A 1010 4.94 -28.33 28.76
CA ILE A 1010 4.48 -28.89 30.03
C ILE A 1010 5.68 -29.46 30.78
N ASN A 1011 5.91 -28.97 32.00
CA ASN A 1011 6.95 -29.51 32.89
C ASN A 1011 6.45 -30.83 33.52
N ASN A 1012 7.36 -31.79 33.74
CA ASN A 1012 7.08 -33.07 34.40
C ASN A 1012 6.34 -32.94 35.75
N TYR A 1013 6.55 -31.84 36.48
CA TYR A 1013 5.78 -31.52 37.68
C TYR A 1013 4.26 -31.49 37.45
N ILE A 1014 3.79 -30.97 36.31
CA ILE A 1014 2.36 -30.89 35.98
C ILE A 1014 1.79 -32.26 35.65
N TYR A 1015 2.53 -33.13 34.94
CA TYR A 1015 2.09 -34.51 34.71
C TYR A 1015 1.91 -35.27 36.03
N LYS A 1016 2.87 -35.18 36.96
CA LYS A 1016 2.78 -35.78 38.30
C LYS A 1016 1.63 -35.20 39.12
N LEU A 1017 1.38 -33.89 39.03
CA LEU A 1017 0.26 -33.23 39.72
C LEU A 1017 -1.09 -33.77 39.22
N VAL A 1018 -1.26 -33.88 37.90
CA VAL A 1018 -2.50 -34.38 37.28
C VAL A 1018 -2.75 -35.84 37.67
N GLU A 1019 -1.73 -36.69 37.57
CA GLU A 1019 -1.81 -38.12 37.95
C GLU A 1019 -2.26 -38.31 39.40
N LYS A 1020 -1.58 -37.64 40.34
CA LYS A 1020 -1.91 -37.71 41.78
C LYS A 1020 -3.32 -37.19 42.11
N ARG A 1021 -3.88 -36.29 41.30
CA ARG A 1021 -5.24 -35.75 41.51
C ARG A 1021 -6.31 -36.62 40.88
N ALA A 1022 -6.02 -37.26 39.75
CA ALA A 1022 -6.89 -38.26 39.14
C ALA A 1022 -7.04 -39.51 40.04
N GLU A 1023 -6.00 -39.91 40.77
CA GLU A 1023 -6.08 -40.93 41.83
C GLU A 1023 -7.04 -40.56 42.96
N LYS A 1024 -7.26 -39.27 43.19
CA LYS A 1024 -8.20 -38.72 44.18
C LYS A 1024 -9.58 -38.37 43.59
N GLY A 1025 -9.88 -38.80 42.36
CA GLY A 1025 -11.18 -38.61 41.72
C GLY A 1025 -11.42 -37.22 41.13
N ILE A 1026 -10.37 -36.41 40.87
CA ILE A 1026 -10.49 -35.15 40.11
C ILE A 1026 -9.92 -35.39 38.70
N TYR A 1027 -10.79 -35.46 37.70
CA TYR A 1027 -10.42 -35.83 36.33
C TYR A 1027 -10.14 -34.61 35.43
N LEU A 1028 -9.33 -34.79 34.39
CA LEU A 1028 -8.96 -33.73 33.43
C LEU A 1028 -9.28 -34.14 31.99
N SER A 1029 -10.22 -33.41 31.36
CA SER A 1029 -10.50 -33.48 29.93
C SER A 1029 -9.92 -32.28 29.19
N VAL A 1030 -9.55 -32.47 27.93
CA VAL A 1030 -8.98 -31.42 27.07
C VAL A 1030 -9.88 -31.19 25.87
N PHE A 1031 -10.37 -29.96 25.75
CA PHE A 1031 -11.16 -29.47 24.64
C PHE A 1031 -10.26 -28.64 23.73
N SER A 1032 -9.86 -29.22 22.59
CA SER A 1032 -9.01 -28.54 21.63
C SER A 1032 -9.85 -27.80 20.59
N PHE A 1033 -9.51 -26.56 20.33
CA PHE A 1033 -10.19 -25.72 19.34
C PHE A 1033 -9.23 -25.40 18.18
N GLY A 1034 -9.76 -25.09 17.00
CA GLY A 1034 -8.93 -24.79 15.83
C GLY A 1034 -8.72 -25.99 14.91
N ASN A 1035 -7.48 -26.39 14.64
CA ASN A 1035 -7.19 -27.42 13.63
C ASN A 1035 -7.47 -28.83 14.17
N SER A 1036 -8.50 -29.50 13.66
CA SER A 1036 -8.92 -30.87 14.02
C SER A 1036 -7.85 -31.94 13.78
N ASP A 1037 -6.87 -31.66 12.91
CA ASP A 1037 -5.82 -32.59 12.52
C ASP A 1037 -4.56 -32.46 13.40
N LYS A 1038 -4.49 -31.44 14.27
CA LYS A 1038 -3.41 -31.27 15.25
C LYS A 1038 -3.79 -31.93 16.57
N LYS A 1039 -3.28 -33.14 16.81
CA LYS A 1039 -3.22 -33.76 18.14
C LYS A 1039 -1.86 -33.48 18.75
N TYR A 1040 -1.86 -32.83 19.90
CA TYR A 1040 -0.64 -32.47 20.61
C TYR A 1040 -0.29 -33.58 21.59
N GLN A 1041 0.87 -34.22 21.39
CA GLN A 1041 1.32 -35.36 22.21
C GLN A 1041 1.35 -35.01 23.70
N SER A 1042 1.79 -33.80 24.04
CA SER A 1042 1.83 -33.29 25.41
C SER A 1042 0.44 -33.18 26.07
N LEU A 1043 -0.58 -32.78 25.32
CA LEU A 1043 -1.97 -32.72 25.81
C LEU A 1043 -2.61 -34.10 25.88
N GLN A 1044 -2.25 -35.03 24.98
CA GLN A 1044 -2.70 -36.42 25.07
C GLN A 1044 -2.14 -37.09 26.33
N GLN A 1045 -0.86 -36.85 26.63
CA GLN A 1045 -0.22 -37.33 27.85
C GLN A 1045 -0.87 -36.75 29.12
N LEU A 1046 -1.33 -35.49 29.11
CA LEU A 1046 -2.12 -34.93 30.22
C LEU A 1046 -3.46 -35.66 30.41
N VAL A 1047 -4.17 -35.97 29.33
CA VAL A 1047 -5.47 -36.65 29.38
C VAL A 1047 -5.33 -38.08 29.89
N GLU A 1048 -4.29 -38.79 29.44
CA GLU A 1048 -3.96 -40.13 29.92
C GLU A 1048 -3.69 -40.12 31.44
N LYS A 1049 -2.84 -39.21 31.92
CA LYS A 1049 -2.55 -39.03 33.35
C LYS A 1049 -3.77 -38.53 34.14
N GLY A 1050 -4.66 -37.78 33.50
CA GLY A 1050 -5.85 -37.17 34.09
C GLY A 1050 -7.11 -38.03 34.05
N LYS A 1051 -7.05 -39.22 33.46
CA LYS A 1051 -8.17 -40.16 33.25
C LYS A 1051 -9.41 -39.49 32.62
N GLY A 1052 -9.22 -38.58 31.66
CA GLY A 1052 -10.30 -37.84 31.00
C GLY A 1052 -10.38 -38.06 29.49
N ASN A 1053 -11.04 -37.14 28.78
CA ASN A 1053 -11.23 -37.22 27.33
C ASN A 1053 -10.50 -36.10 26.58
N TYR A 1054 -9.88 -36.44 25.44
CA TYR A 1054 -9.36 -35.45 24.49
C TYR A 1054 -10.38 -35.27 23.36
N GLU A 1055 -11.03 -34.11 23.32
CA GLU A 1055 -12.12 -33.82 22.41
C GLU A 1055 -11.80 -32.58 21.57
N HIS A 1056 -11.84 -32.74 20.25
CA HIS A 1056 -11.76 -31.59 19.36
C HIS A 1056 -13.15 -30.94 19.22
N ILE A 1057 -13.24 -29.64 19.49
CA ILE A 1057 -14.50 -28.91 19.55
C ILE A 1057 -14.70 -28.08 18.28
N ASP A 1058 -15.82 -28.33 17.60
CA ASP A 1058 -16.27 -27.61 16.42
C ASP A 1058 -17.77 -27.26 16.51
N PRO A 1059 -18.30 -26.39 15.63
CA PRO A 1059 -19.69 -25.92 15.72
C PRO A 1059 -20.76 -27.02 15.70
N ASN A 1060 -20.45 -28.22 15.21
CA ASN A 1060 -21.39 -29.33 15.12
C ASN A 1060 -21.43 -30.20 16.39
N ASN A 1061 -20.41 -30.13 17.25
CA ASN A 1061 -20.25 -31.06 18.37
C ASN A 1061 -20.17 -30.39 19.75
N ALA A 1062 -19.95 -29.07 19.82
CA ALA A 1062 -19.64 -28.38 21.07
C ALA A 1062 -20.65 -28.65 22.19
N ASN A 1063 -21.95 -28.56 21.89
CA ASN A 1063 -23.02 -28.78 22.89
C ASN A 1063 -22.99 -30.23 23.37
N TYR A 1064 -22.94 -31.18 22.43
CA TYR A 1064 -22.94 -32.62 22.73
C TYR A 1064 -21.75 -33.01 23.61
N LYS A 1065 -20.54 -32.51 23.31
CA LYS A 1065 -19.33 -32.85 24.07
C LYS A 1065 -19.36 -32.29 25.48
N LEU A 1066 -19.81 -31.05 25.67
CA LEU A 1066 -19.98 -30.48 27.01
C LEU A 1066 -21.01 -31.25 27.86
N VAL A 1067 -22.17 -31.58 27.28
CA VAL A 1067 -23.20 -32.37 27.97
C VAL A 1067 -22.70 -33.76 28.30
N LYS A 1068 -21.94 -34.39 27.40
CA LYS A 1068 -21.34 -35.71 27.64
C LYS A 1068 -20.34 -35.68 28.81
N GLU A 1069 -19.52 -34.63 28.95
CA GLU A 1069 -18.62 -34.50 30.10
C GLU A 1069 -19.37 -34.24 31.41
N ALA A 1070 -20.48 -33.50 31.38
CA ALA A 1070 -21.35 -33.30 32.55
C ALA A 1070 -22.11 -34.58 32.96
N GLN A 1071 -22.31 -35.51 32.03
CA GLN A 1071 -22.98 -36.80 32.25
C GLN A 1071 -22.01 -37.96 32.45
N SER A 1072 -20.72 -37.70 32.72
CA SER A 1072 -19.71 -38.76 32.77
C SER A 1072 -19.83 -39.69 33.98
N THR A 1073 -20.51 -39.25 35.05
CA THR A 1073 -20.67 -40.01 36.29
C THR A 1073 -22.15 -40.22 36.58
N ARG A 1074 -22.58 -41.47 36.77
CA ARG A 1074 -23.95 -41.81 37.16
C ARG A 1074 -24.07 -41.85 38.68
N VAL A 1075 -25.26 -41.50 39.21
CA VAL A 1075 -25.57 -41.76 40.63
C VAL A 1075 -25.54 -43.27 40.83
N LYS A 1076 -24.82 -43.74 41.85
CA LYS A 1076 -24.77 -45.17 42.19
C LYS A 1076 -26.11 -45.68 42.69
#